data_AF-A0A7C1B3X8-F1
#
_entry.id   AF-A0A7C1B3X8-F1
#
_cell.length_a   1.000
_cell.length_b   1.000
_cell.length_c   1.000
_cell.angle_alpha   90.00
_cell.angle_beta   90.00
_cell.angle_gamma   90.00
#
_symmetry.space_group_name_H-M   'P 1'
#
loop_
_entity.id
_entity.type
_entity.pdbx_description
1 polymer ?
#
loop_
_entity_poly.entity_id
_entity_poly.type
_entity_poly.pdbx_seq_one_letter_code
_entity_poly.pdbx_strand_id
1 'polypeptide(L)'
;MGCPMKSKAAFLILMASLTLAGKQAKFRPYWAFWSRKVMPSDIYRLELSGLRMRTYSRWLNALSFEVPQDRTSVLTAYPGVIRTEKVKSARVEEASRPMDVNSIQYSDDDYGLSLDQLAPMRVPEAHQKGYLGSDVPVAIFDTGFDSLHPAVEHLFRNGNILRTHDFNSGDHMLVTGSYGPPPFPEEGVFYVNSYSVASLDTFYVIMYSIASDEDLGGYGLSNAWSIFYITGSEYDGTIYWNDSPVNVVPGDTFALQPYCQLRDDTVYAVWQMSVSGNDFDVFFARMKAGEEPINSVNVSGDLYPSLDPVMFLKGDTVSVLWLDPQRGLVASFSEDRGESFSAGQVVYSCAGAPGGLVSGGQGPYYLLFSMGDSLYFGKSGDALSWNVRAVGAGTLPDLLVAGDTLHIIYDVESADDFDVYYAFSPDGGASWSDPELLVSTSYPSSQALHFEDGVLKLAYSDHGVLLDMRVEDGRKDTVSYIFSDLPQRAGSHLAWRRRGDDSVYPDNFVRHHVFMNPTYHGTKMLSVIGGFNPRELIGVAPDADFLLAKTERVYTTSGIGFENQIEEDFWVEALEWATDAGAKIVSSSLGYRDWYSVEDLDGETPVSSRAASMALSRGVLVVSAMGNEVHSHFPDPSVGDTTLVPPADAEDIIAAGAYVVDSLTGELIPKGSYGPAADGRVKPELIAPYWAYAAVDTIFSDGDSANVYFWTFGGTSYSTALIAGVAALVLQAHPDWSAEKLRDVLLTTAQPVDVPGYPDAPVP
;
A
#
# COMPACT_ATOMS: atom_id res chain seq x y z
N MET A 1 43.11 -32.30 -62.52
CA MET A 1 41.95 -32.52 -61.65
C MET A 1 41.69 -31.22 -60.90
N GLY A 2 40.50 -30.65 -61.00
CA GLY A 2 40.12 -29.47 -60.23
C GLY A 2 38.82 -29.75 -59.48
N CYS A 3 38.72 -29.29 -58.23
CA CYS A 3 37.48 -29.34 -57.46
C CYS A 3 36.88 -27.92 -57.41
N PRO A 4 35.71 -27.67 -58.02
CA PRO A 4 35.18 -26.32 -58.17
C PRO A 4 34.15 -25.92 -57.11
N MET A 5 34.03 -24.61 -56.92
CA MET A 5 32.79 -23.87 -56.60
C MET A 5 31.77 -24.50 -55.63
N LYS A 6 31.65 -23.89 -54.44
CA LYS A 6 30.38 -23.23 -54.05
C LYS A 6 30.63 -21.89 -53.38
N SER A 7 30.26 -20.82 -54.08
CA SER A 7 29.87 -19.53 -53.49
C SER A 7 28.77 -18.92 -54.36
N LYS A 8 27.76 -18.26 -53.74
CA LYS A 8 26.85 -17.25 -54.30
C LYS A 8 25.70 -16.95 -53.32
N ALA A 9 25.34 -15.66 -53.19
CA ALA A 9 24.18 -15.09 -52.47
C ALA A 9 24.07 -15.45 -50.97
N ALA A 10 24.03 -14.54 -49.99
CA ALA A 10 23.85 -13.08 -49.92
C ALA A 10 22.43 -12.53 -50.21
N PHE A 11 21.97 -11.67 -49.26
CA PHE A 11 20.72 -10.90 -49.17
C PHE A 11 19.42 -11.61 -48.73
N LEU A 12 18.64 -10.85 -47.92
CA LEU A 12 17.34 -11.13 -47.28
C LEU A 12 17.35 -12.26 -46.21
N ILE A 13 16.87 -12.07 -44.97
CA ILE A 13 16.30 -10.88 -44.27
C ILE A 13 16.98 -10.72 -42.90
N LEU A 14 17.31 -9.49 -42.53
CA LEU A 14 17.60 -9.07 -41.15
C LEU A 14 16.86 -7.74 -40.91
N MET A 15 15.60 -7.81 -40.45
CA MET A 15 14.69 -6.72 -40.06
C MET A 15 13.29 -7.33 -39.84
N ALA A 16 12.95 -7.71 -38.60
CA ALA A 16 11.61 -8.18 -38.21
C ALA A 16 11.36 -8.13 -36.68
N SER A 17 12.07 -7.26 -35.96
CA SER A 17 11.93 -7.09 -34.51
C SER A 17 10.83 -6.08 -34.19
N LEU A 18 9.55 -6.50 -34.20
CA LEU A 18 8.40 -5.67 -33.77
C LEU A 18 7.08 -6.48 -33.61
N THR A 19 6.48 -6.41 -32.40
CA THR A 19 5.04 -6.57 -32.04
C THR A 19 4.27 -7.90 -32.20
N LEU A 20 3.19 -8.03 -31.39
CA LEU A 20 2.17 -9.11 -31.23
C LEU A 20 2.57 -10.23 -30.24
N ALA A 21 2.25 -10.21 -28.94
CA ALA A 21 1.34 -9.42 -28.07
C ALA A 21 -0.16 -9.84 -28.03
N GLY A 22 -0.59 -10.40 -26.88
CA GLY A 22 -1.99 -10.61 -26.46
C GLY A 22 -2.28 -12.02 -25.90
N LYS A 23 -3.17 -12.23 -24.92
CA LYS A 23 -3.97 -11.29 -24.10
C LYS A 23 -4.36 -11.96 -22.77
N GLN A 24 -4.18 -11.26 -21.66
CA GLN A 24 -4.22 -11.79 -20.29
C GLN A 24 -5.52 -11.45 -19.56
N ALA A 25 -5.88 -12.21 -18.52
CA ALA A 25 -7.11 -12.00 -17.74
C ALA A 25 -6.93 -10.91 -16.66
N LYS A 26 -7.55 -9.74 -16.86
CA LYS A 26 -7.49 -8.58 -15.95
C LYS A 26 -8.17 -8.84 -14.61
N PHE A 27 -7.56 -8.38 -13.53
CA PHE A 27 -8.18 -8.21 -12.22
C PHE A 27 -8.41 -6.75 -11.86
N ARG A 28 -9.24 -6.51 -10.85
CA ARG A 28 -9.86 -5.22 -10.58
C ARG A 28 -10.15 -5.02 -9.08
N PRO A 29 -9.50 -4.06 -8.38
CA PRO A 29 -9.50 -3.89 -6.91
C PRO A 29 -10.79 -3.47 -6.16
N TYR A 30 -11.99 -3.79 -6.68
CA TYR A 30 -13.32 -3.39 -6.18
C TYR A 30 -13.54 -3.41 -4.64
N TRP A 31 -13.68 -2.23 -4.00
CA TRP A 31 -14.36 -2.01 -2.69
C TRP A 31 -15.81 -2.51 -2.70
N ALA A 32 -16.08 -3.75 -2.30
CA ALA A 32 -17.45 -4.11 -1.96
C ALA A 32 -17.95 -3.39 -0.70
N PHE A 33 -19.14 -2.79 -0.74
CA PHE A 33 -19.76 -2.13 0.42
C PHE A 33 -20.87 -3.02 0.98
N TRP A 34 -21.05 -3.12 2.30
CA TRP A 34 -22.06 -3.98 2.94
C TRP A 34 -23.22 -3.22 3.60
N SER A 35 -24.35 -3.91 3.65
CA SER A 35 -25.60 -3.50 4.32
C SER A 35 -25.69 -3.87 5.82
N ARG A 36 -24.70 -4.60 6.36
CA ARG A 36 -24.53 -5.03 7.76
C ARG A 36 -23.05 -5.03 8.12
N LYS A 37 -22.66 -5.02 9.40
CA LYS A 37 -21.22 -5.09 9.77
C LYS A 37 -20.56 -6.31 9.08
N VAL A 38 -19.39 -6.06 8.52
CA VAL A 38 -18.58 -7.01 7.75
C VAL A 38 -17.82 -7.90 8.74
N MET A 39 -18.03 -9.21 8.65
CA MET A 39 -17.31 -10.18 9.46
C MET A 39 -15.92 -10.47 8.85
N PRO A 40 -14.91 -10.88 9.63
CA PRO A 40 -13.65 -11.41 9.07
C PRO A 40 -13.86 -12.69 8.24
N SER A 41 -14.99 -13.39 8.42
CA SER A 41 -15.44 -14.39 7.47
C SER A 41 -15.84 -13.81 6.10
N ASP A 42 -16.58 -12.69 6.01
CA ASP A 42 -16.91 -12.02 4.73
C ASP A 42 -15.69 -11.62 3.91
N ILE A 43 -14.58 -11.31 4.58
CA ILE A 43 -13.25 -11.14 3.98
C ILE A 43 -12.86 -12.44 3.26
N TYR A 44 -12.61 -13.47 4.05
CA TYR A 44 -12.10 -14.75 3.58
C TYR A 44 -13.00 -15.40 2.54
N ARG A 45 -14.33 -15.32 2.67
CA ARG A 45 -15.35 -15.88 1.74
C ARG A 45 -15.23 -15.39 0.29
N LEU A 46 -14.65 -14.22 0.14
CA LEU A 46 -14.47 -13.56 -1.13
C LEU A 46 -13.02 -13.71 -1.60
N GLU A 47 -12.05 -13.69 -0.68
CA GLU A 47 -10.68 -14.19 -0.96
C GLU A 47 -10.68 -15.62 -1.50
N LEU A 48 -11.54 -16.46 -0.93
CA LEU A 48 -11.89 -17.79 -1.40
C LEU A 48 -12.35 -17.79 -2.84
N SER A 49 -13.38 -16.99 -3.13
CA SER A 49 -13.94 -16.71 -4.46
C SER A 49 -12.92 -16.10 -5.44
N GLY A 50 -11.62 -16.15 -5.08
CA GLY A 50 -10.42 -15.61 -5.71
C GLY A 50 -10.57 -14.19 -6.18
N LEU A 51 -11.38 -13.44 -5.42
CA LEU A 51 -11.01 -12.10 -5.13
C LEU A 51 -9.76 -12.15 -4.21
N ARG A 52 -9.17 -11.02 -3.85
CA ARG A 52 -8.29 -10.96 -2.66
C ARG A 52 -8.51 -9.67 -1.94
N MET A 53 -8.74 -9.73 -0.63
CA MET A 53 -8.94 -8.55 0.17
C MET A 53 -7.66 -7.72 0.22
N ARG A 54 -7.86 -6.42 0.22
CA ARG A 54 -6.82 -5.40 0.09
C ARG A 54 -6.83 -4.45 1.26
N THR A 55 -8.02 -4.22 1.84
CA THR A 55 -8.25 -3.54 3.12
C THR A 55 -9.74 -3.62 3.50
N TYR A 56 -10.04 -3.43 4.79
CA TYR A 56 -11.38 -3.27 5.34
C TYR A 56 -11.56 -1.86 5.92
N SER A 57 -12.61 -1.16 5.49
CA SER A 57 -13.04 0.11 6.07
C SER A 57 -14.28 -0.09 6.93
N ARG A 58 -14.12 0.08 8.24
CA ARG A 58 -15.24 0.17 9.21
C ARG A 58 -16.16 1.36 8.94
N TRP A 59 -15.58 2.46 8.43
CA TRP A 59 -16.28 3.72 8.16
C TRP A 59 -17.20 3.62 6.94
N LEU A 60 -16.72 3.01 5.86
CA LEU A 60 -17.51 2.72 4.66
C LEU A 60 -18.33 1.42 4.80
N ASN A 61 -18.07 0.65 5.86
CA ASN A 61 -18.52 -0.72 6.06
C ASN A 61 -18.27 -1.59 4.80
N ALA A 62 -17.03 -1.58 4.31
CA ALA A 62 -16.66 -2.03 2.97
C ALA A 62 -15.29 -2.75 2.94
N LEU A 63 -15.09 -3.64 1.97
CA LEU A 63 -13.86 -4.42 1.73
C LEU A 63 -13.35 -4.22 0.30
N SER A 64 -12.12 -3.76 0.12
CA SER A 64 -11.46 -3.69 -1.19
C SER A 64 -10.97 -5.08 -1.60
N PHE A 65 -11.25 -5.49 -2.84
CA PHE A 65 -11.03 -6.85 -3.36
C PHE A 65 -10.41 -6.86 -4.77
N GLU A 66 -9.28 -7.54 -5.01
CA GLU A 66 -8.76 -7.83 -6.37
C GLU A 66 -9.67 -8.85 -7.04
N VAL A 67 -10.76 -8.44 -7.70
CA VAL A 67 -11.73 -9.34 -8.35
C VAL A 67 -11.32 -9.68 -9.78
N PRO A 68 -11.54 -10.92 -10.26
CA PRO A 68 -11.43 -11.23 -11.68
C PRO A 68 -12.38 -10.37 -12.52
N GLN A 69 -11.94 -9.90 -13.69
CA GLN A 69 -12.86 -9.19 -14.57
C GLN A 69 -14.04 -10.09 -15.01
N ASP A 70 -13.86 -11.42 -15.09
CA ASP A 70 -14.93 -12.38 -15.35
C ASP A 70 -15.78 -12.73 -14.11
N ARG A 71 -15.35 -12.35 -12.90
CA ARG A 71 -16.04 -12.59 -11.59
C ARG A 71 -16.51 -11.34 -10.88
N THR A 72 -16.52 -10.22 -11.58
CA THR A 72 -17.23 -8.99 -11.18
C THR A 72 -18.59 -9.26 -10.53
N SER A 73 -19.41 -10.11 -11.15
CA SER A 73 -20.75 -10.50 -10.66
C SER A 73 -20.76 -11.28 -9.34
N VAL A 74 -19.67 -11.97 -8.98
CA VAL A 74 -19.57 -12.74 -7.73
C VAL A 74 -19.58 -11.78 -6.55
N LEU A 75 -18.77 -10.73 -6.64
CA LEU A 75 -18.76 -9.67 -5.64
C LEU A 75 -20.10 -8.94 -5.56
N THR A 76 -20.68 -8.57 -6.71
CA THR A 76 -21.94 -7.80 -6.74
C THR A 76 -23.16 -8.60 -6.30
N ALA A 77 -23.10 -9.94 -6.33
CA ALA A 77 -24.19 -10.83 -5.92
C ALA A 77 -24.00 -11.41 -4.50
N TYR A 78 -22.87 -11.13 -3.84
CA TYR A 78 -22.53 -11.76 -2.56
C TYR A 78 -23.48 -11.32 -1.41
N PRO A 79 -23.98 -12.25 -0.56
CA PRO A 79 -24.95 -11.95 0.52
C PRO A 79 -24.51 -10.89 1.56
N GLY A 80 -24.86 -9.65 1.27
CA GLY A 80 -24.61 -8.48 2.12
C GLY A 80 -24.14 -7.25 1.33
N VAL A 81 -23.55 -7.46 0.14
CA VAL A 81 -22.94 -6.42 -0.70
C VAL A 81 -23.97 -5.54 -1.39
N ILE A 82 -23.60 -4.28 -1.63
CA ILE A 82 -24.40 -3.24 -2.29
C ILE A 82 -23.68 -2.41 -3.41
N ARG A 83 -22.32 -2.28 -3.52
CA ARG A 83 -21.53 -1.65 -4.67
C ARG A 83 -19.96 -1.89 -4.62
N THR A 84 -19.03 -1.18 -5.35
CA THR A 84 -17.60 -1.59 -5.76
C THR A 84 -16.42 -0.54 -6.16
N GLU A 85 -15.25 -0.28 -5.45
CA GLU A 85 -14.05 0.70 -5.73
C GLU A 85 -12.44 0.34 -5.50
N LYS A 86 -11.41 1.06 -4.85
CA LYS A 86 -9.85 0.84 -4.82
C LYS A 86 -8.87 1.32 -3.59
N VAL A 87 -7.55 0.86 -3.33
CA VAL A 87 -6.42 1.26 -2.28
C VAL A 87 -4.88 0.73 -2.45
N LYS A 88 -3.67 1.23 -1.91
CA LYS A 88 -2.17 0.71 -1.86
C LYS A 88 -1.09 1.38 -0.84
N SER A 89 0.29 1.19 -0.91
CA SER A 89 1.40 1.44 0.16
C SER A 89 3.01 1.38 -0.10
N ALA A 90 4.03 2.08 0.61
CA ALA A 90 5.58 1.78 0.81
C ALA A 90 6.89 2.83 1.02
N ARG A 91 7.97 2.83 1.93
CA ARG A 91 8.50 3.69 3.17
C ARG A 91 9.99 4.47 3.21
N VAL A 92 10.62 5.22 4.28
CA VAL A 92 12.11 5.77 4.53
C VAL A 92 12.76 6.31 5.94
N GLU A 93 14.11 6.65 6.05
CA GLU A 93 15.05 7.39 7.06
C GLU A 93 16.39 8.05 6.41
N GLU A 94 17.50 8.80 6.86
CA GLU A 94 18.31 9.32 8.07
C GLU A 94 19.37 10.56 7.78
N ALA A 95 20.34 11.05 8.67
CA ALA A 95 21.37 12.20 8.46
C ALA A 95 22.58 12.56 9.49
N SER A 96 22.92 13.86 9.80
CA SER A 96 24.20 14.34 10.50
C SER A 96 24.16 15.46 11.63
N ARG A 97 25.05 16.50 11.69
CA ARG A 97 25.30 17.42 12.85
C ARG A 97 24.37 18.68 12.98
N PRO A 98 23.80 19.02 14.17
CA PRO A 98 22.77 20.08 14.35
C PRO A 98 23.15 21.54 14.02
N MET A 99 22.12 22.39 13.83
CA MET A 99 22.19 23.86 13.60
C MET A 99 21.07 24.62 14.35
N ASP A 100 21.39 25.74 15.01
CA ASP A 100 20.44 26.51 15.84
C ASP A 100 19.82 27.70 15.08
N VAL A 101 18.59 27.53 14.59
CA VAL A 101 17.84 28.56 13.85
C VAL A 101 17.39 29.73 14.75
N ASN A 102 17.09 29.44 16.02
CA ASN A 102 16.63 30.40 17.03
C ASN A 102 17.73 31.41 17.44
N SER A 103 18.98 31.19 17.02
CA SER A 103 20.12 32.06 17.33
C SER A 103 20.23 33.33 16.46
N ILE A 104 19.45 33.46 15.38
CA ILE A 104 19.58 34.55 14.40
C ILE A 104 18.62 35.71 14.68
N GLN A 105 19.10 36.95 14.48
CA GLN A 105 18.26 38.15 14.50
C GLN A 105 17.67 38.40 13.11
N TYR A 106 16.52 37.79 12.81
CA TYR A 106 15.82 37.91 11.53
C TYR A 106 15.65 39.37 11.07
N SER A 107 16.34 39.73 9.99
CA SER A 107 16.23 41.01 9.30
C SER A 107 15.96 40.80 7.81
N ASP A 108 15.47 41.83 7.12
CA ASP A 108 15.13 41.77 5.68
C ASP A 108 16.32 41.27 4.83
N ASP A 109 17.56 41.61 5.21
CA ASP A 109 18.80 41.18 4.56
C ASP A 109 19.05 39.66 4.66
N ASP A 110 18.44 38.96 5.64
CA ASP A 110 18.65 37.52 5.88
C ASP A 110 17.68 36.62 5.10
N TYR A 111 16.60 37.15 4.53
CA TYR A 111 15.66 36.37 3.70
C TYR A 111 16.15 36.20 2.25
N GLY A 112 17.10 37.02 1.79
CA GLY A 112 17.58 36.96 0.40
C GLY A 112 16.43 37.12 -0.61
N LEU A 113 16.41 36.27 -1.63
CA LEU A 113 15.34 36.28 -2.65
C LEU A 113 14.03 35.62 -2.18
N SER A 114 14.01 34.97 -1.01
CA SER A 114 12.75 34.48 -0.41
C SER A 114 11.91 35.59 0.23
N LEU A 115 12.41 36.82 0.37
CA LEU A 115 11.63 37.92 0.96
C LEU A 115 10.36 38.23 0.13
N ASP A 116 10.46 38.20 -1.19
CA ASP A 116 9.37 38.57 -2.11
C ASP A 116 8.15 37.64 -2.02
N GLN A 117 8.36 36.35 -1.70
CA GLN A 117 7.27 35.37 -1.52
C GLN A 117 6.70 35.39 -0.09
N LEU A 118 7.45 35.91 0.89
CA LEU A 118 7.13 35.84 2.33
C LEU A 118 6.49 37.12 2.88
N ALA A 119 6.92 38.29 2.39
CA ALA A 119 6.41 39.58 2.82
C ALA A 119 4.89 39.77 2.63
N PRO A 120 4.23 39.26 1.57
CA PRO A 120 2.78 39.40 1.40
C PRO A 120 1.96 38.79 2.55
N MET A 121 2.39 37.64 3.08
CA MET A 121 1.75 36.92 4.20
C MET A 121 2.39 37.27 5.56
N ARG A 122 3.19 38.35 5.60
CA ARG A 122 3.71 38.96 6.84
C ARG A 122 4.56 38.05 7.73
N VAL A 123 5.17 37.05 7.11
CA VAL A 123 6.05 36.06 7.76
C VAL A 123 7.24 36.72 8.48
N PRO A 124 7.91 37.75 7.94
CA PRO A 124 8.97 38.43 8.67
C PRO A 124 8.52 39.03 10.01
N GLU A 125 7.31 39.57 10.11
CA GLU A 125 6.77 40.06 11.39
C GLU A 125 6.29 38.94 12.33
N ALA A 126 6.19 37.70 11.88
CA ALA A 126 5.99 36.52 12.74
C ALA A 126 7.33 36.03 13.30
N HIS A 127 8.35 35.89 12.43
CA HIS A 127 9.72 35.52 12.82
C HIS A 127 10.33 36.54 13.81
N GLN A 128 10.11 37.84 13.61
CA GLN A 128 10.52 38.90 14.55
C GLN A 128 9.85 38.81 15.94
N LYS A 129 8.78 38.01 16.10
CA LYS A 129 8.15 37.72 17.39
C LYS A 129 8.61 36.39 18.01
N GLY A 130 9.44 35.62 17.30
CA GLY A 130 9.88 34.27 17.70
C GLY A 130 8.95 33.15 17.25
N TYR A 131 8.04 33.38 16.29
CA TYR A 131 7.28 32.30 15.68
C TYR A 131 8.03 31.78 14.45
N LEU A 132 8.46 30.51 14.50
CA LEU A 132 9.28 29.81 13.50
C LEU A 132 8.75 28.41 13.16
N GLY A 133 7.65 27.97 13.76
CA GLY A 133 7.01 26.66 13.55
C GLY A 133 7.33 25.59 14.60
N SER A 134 8.19 25.88 15.58
CA SER A 134 8.63 24.93 16.61
C SER A 134 7.48 24.19 17.31
N ASP A 135 7.67 22.90 17.56
CA ASP A 135 6.67 21.96 18.13
C ASP A 135 5.39 21.77 17.27
N VAL A 136 5.40 22.11 15.97
CA VAL A 136 4.27 21.88 15.04
C VAL A 136 4.61 20.82 13.97
N PRO A 137 4.01 19.61 14.05
CA PRO A 137 4.17 18.58 13.01
C PRO A 137 3.40 18.86 11.71
N VAL A 138 4.14 19.02 10.62
CA VAL A 138 3.66 19.25 9.25
C VAL A 138 4.01 18.05 8.36
N ALA A 139 3.02 17.36 7.82
CA ALA A 139 3.26 16.34 6.80
C ALA A 139 3.39 16.96 5.40
N ILE A 140 4.27 16.44 4.56
CA ILE A 140 4.42 16.83 3.14
C ILE A 140 4.24 15.58 2.28
N PHE A 141 3.26 15.60 1.38
CA PHE A 141 2.98 14.52 0.42
C PHE A 141 3.42 14.99 -0.97
N ASP A 142 4.43 14.34 -1.54
CA ASP A 142 5.08 14.76 -2.79
C ASP A 142 5.85 13.59 -3.47
N THR A 143 6.88 13.92 -4.24
CA THR A 143 7.95 13.08 -4.79
C THR A 143 9.13 12.96 -3.80
N GLY A 144 10.39 12.88 -4.27
CA GLY A 144 11.56 12.60 -3.45
C GLY A 144 12.14 13.78 -2.66
N PHE A 145 12.76 13.44 -1.53
CA PHE A 145 13.37 14.37 -0.57
C PHE A 145 14.88 14.10 -0.43
N ASP A 146 15.71 15.09 -0.77
CA ASP A 146 17.16 15.04 -0.54
C ASP A 146 17.50 15.56 0.87
N SER A 147 17.96 14.67 1.76
CA SER A 147 18.37 15.03 3.13
C SER A 147 19.71 15.77 3.21
N LEU A 148 20.45 15.88 2.11
CA LEU A 148 21.76 16.52 2.03
C LEU A 148 21.73 17.93 1.41
N HIS A 149 20.58 18.39 0.89
CA HIS A 149 20.51 19.71 0.27
C HIS A 149 20.68 20.83 1.33
N PRO A 150 21.59 21.81 1.14
CA PRO A 150 21.95 22.79 2.18
C PRO A 150 20.79 23.60 2.76
N ALA A 151 19.69 23.74 2.02
CA ALA A 151 18.48 24.42 2.47
C ALA A 151 17.67 23.67 3.53
N VAL A 152 17.75 22.34 3.60
CA VAL A 152 16.87 21.50 4.45
C VAL A 152 17.65 20.53 5.34
N GLU A 153 18.97 20.40 5.13
CA GLU A 153 19.84 19.50 5.91
C GLU A 153 19.70 19.72 7.43
N HIS A 154 19.44 20.96 7.88
CA HIS A 154 19.27 21.27 9.32
C HIS A 154 18.10 20.53 9.95
N LEU A 155 16.98 20.32 9.25
CA LEU A 155 15.81 19.61 9.77
C LEU A 155 16.16 18.15 10.13
N PHE A 156 16.86 17.47 9.23
CA PHE A 156 17.33 16.10 9.45
C PHE A 156 18.41 16.03 10.53
N ARG A 157 19.29 17.03 10.59
CA ARG A 157 20.36 17.16 11.60
C ARG A 157 19.86 17.49 13.01
N ASN A 158 18.74 18.19 13.12
CA ASN A 158 18.15 18.63 14.39
C ASN A 158 17.19 17.59 14.98
N GLY A 159 16.70 16.66 14.17
CA GLY A 159 15.67 15.68 14.55
C GLY A 159 14.24 16.15 14.30
N ASN A 160 14.05 17.25 13.55
CA ASN A 160 12.73 17.74 13.17
C ASN A 160 12.01 16.80 12.18
N ILE A 161 12.74 15.96 11.44
CA ILE A 161 12.12 14.90 10.62
C ILE A 161 11.68 13.76 11.55
N LEU A 162 10.41 13.79 11.97
CA LEU A 162 9.84 12.86 12.94
C LEU A 162 9.62 11.47 12.36
N ARG A 163 9.20 11.43 11.09
CA ARG A 163 8.79 10.20 10.42
C ARG A 163 8.79 10.36 8.91
N THR A 164 8.85 9.22 8.25
CA THR A 164 9.22 9.17 6.85
C THR A 164 8.66 7.90 6.19
N HIS A 165 7.97 8.06 5.06
CA HIS A 165 7.35 6.95 4.33
C HIS A 165 7.18 7.30 2.83
N ASP A 166 8.05 6.80 1.94
CA ASP A 166 7.70 6.69 0.51
C ASP A 166 6.39 5.90 0.39
N PHE A 167 5.75 5.84 -0.77
CA PHE A 167 4.67 4.91 -1.01
C PHE A 167 4.83 4.10 -2.31
N ASN A 168 5.97 4.18 -3.01
CA ASN A 168 6.16 3.65 -4.37
C ASN A 168 7.05 2.39 -4.51
N SER A 169 7.83 2.03 -3.49
CA SER A 169 8.96 1.08 -3.64
C SER A 169 8.60 -0.41 -3.76
N GLY A 170 7.32 -0.78 -3.55
CA GLY A 170 6.85 -2.17 -3.58
C GLY A 170 6.93 -2.92 -2.25
N ASP A 171 6.62 -4.21 -2.28
CA ASP A 171 6.65 -5.12 -1.14
C ASP A 171 7.97 -5.91 -1.07
N HIS A 172 8.31 -6.40 0.12
CA HIS A 172 9.39 -7.36 0.34
C HIS A 172 8.89 -8.58 1.13
N MET A 173 9.36 -9.77 0.76
CA MET A 173 9.25 -10.96 1.62
C MET A 173 10.40 -10.96 2.63
N LEU A 174 10.11 -11.23 3.90
CA LEU A 174 11.08 -11.32 4.98
C LEU A 174 10.88 -12.62 5.77
N VAL A 175 11.98 -13.17 6.27
CA VAL A 175 12.00 -14.41 7.07
C VAL A 175 13.06 -14.29 8.17
N THR A 176 12.73 -14.68 9.40
CA THR A 176 13.69 -14.71 10.52
C THR A 176 14.86 -15.64 10.20
N GLY A 177 16.08 -15.28 10.58
CA GLY A 177 17.27 -16.12 10.32
C GLY A 177 17.62 -16.28 8.83
N SER A 178 17.09 -15.44 7.95
CA SER A 178 17.41 -15.52 6.51
C SER A 178 18.62 -14.68 6.14
N TYR A 179 19.49 -15.21 5.27
CA TYR A 179 20.55 -14.43 4.63
C TYR A 179 19.96 -13.55 3.51
N GLY A 180 19.39 -12.41 3.91
CA GLY A 180 18.66 -11.50 3.03
C GLY A 180 17.21 -11.94 2.76
N PRO A 181 16.42 -11.12 2.04
CA PRO A 181 15.09 -11.50 1.60
C PRO A 181 15.16 -12.61 0.52
N PRO A 182 14.10 -13.43 0.34
CA PRO A 182 13.97 -14.27 -0.84
C PRO A 182 13.84 -13.38 -2.10
N PRO A 183 14.67 -13.54 -3.14
CA PRO A 183 14.58 -12.73 -4.35
C PRO A 183 13.29 -12.96 -5.15
N PHE A 184 12.90 -11.93 -5.91
CA PHE A 184 11.85 -11.98 -6.94
C PHE A 184 12.44 -12.39 -8.30
N PRO A 185 11.62 -12.82 -9.29
CA PRO A 185 12.12 -13.44 -10.52
C PRO A 185 12.98 -12.55 -11.44
N GLU A 186 12.83 -11.22 -11.37
CA GLU A 186 13.59 -10.25 -12.16
C GLU A 186 13.96 -9.02 -11.30
N GLU A 187 14.82 -8.11 -11.79
CA GLU A 187 15.05 -6.81 -11.15
C GLU A 187 13.87 -5.87 -11.43
N GLY A 188 13.16 -5.42 -10.39
CA GLY A 188 11.99 -4.55 -10.54
C GLY A 188 11.29 -4.25 -9.21
N VAL A 189 10.20 -3.48 -9.27
CA VAL A 189 9.31 -3.22 -8.14
C VAL A 189 8.17 -4.24 -8.20
N PHE A 190 8.01 -5.02 -7.13
CA PHE A 190 7.00 -6.09 -7.05
C PHE A 190 6.09 -5.91 -5.83
N TYR A 191 4.87 -6.43 -5.95
CA TYR A 191 3.88 -6.45 -4.89
C TYR A 191 3.45 -7.89 -4.64
N VAL A 192 3.15 -8.25 -3.40
CA VAL A 192 2.81 -9.61 -2.96
C VAL A 192 1.33 -9.68 -2.57
N ASN A 193 0.67 -10.77 -2.95
CA ASN A 193 -0.75 -11.00 -2.70
C ASN A 193 -0.97 -11.90 -1.50
N SER A 194 -0.68 -13.18 -1.70
CA SER A 194 -0.84 -14.31 -0.79
C SER A 194 0.35 -15.23 -1.02
N TYR A 195 0.76 -15.95 0.03
CA TYR A 195 1.86 -16.90 -0.06
C TYR A 195 1.63 -18.08 0.88
N SER A 196 2.40 -19.17 0.68
CA SER A 196 2.50 -20.31 1.58
C SER A 196 3.95 -20.66 1.80
N VAL A 197 4.29 -21.04 3.03
CA VAL A 197 5.60 -21.59 3.40
C VAL A 197 5.52 -23.08 3.75
N ALA A 198 6.54 -23.81 3.35
CA ALA A 198 6.74 -25.21 3.73
C ALA A 198 8.20 -25.48 4.09
N SER A 199 8.43 -26.40 5.03
CA SER A 199 9.75 -26.82 5.50
C SER A 199 9.80 -28.34 5.67
N LEU A 200 10.89 -28.98 5.24
CA LEU A 200 11.18 -30.40 5.47
C LEU A 200 12.65 -30.56 5.84
N ASP A 201 12.91 -30.99 7.08
CA ASP A 201 14.22 -30.91 7.72
C ASP A 201 14.86 -29.52 7.52
N THR A 202 15.99 -29.40 6.81
CA THR A 202 16.67 -28.13 6.52
C THR A 202 16.29 -27.52 5.16
N PHE A 203 15.28 -28.05 4.46
CA PHE A 203 14.86 -27.58 3.14
C PHE A 203 13.58 -26.76 3.22
N TYR A 204 13.57 -25.58 2.58
CA TYR A 204 12.52 -24.58 2.70
C TYR A 204 11.95 -24.18 1.34
N VAL A 205 10.65 -23.88 1.30
CA VAL A 205 9.96 -23.31 0.14
C VAL A 205 9.07 -22.15 0.59
N ILE A 206 9.07 -21.08 -0.20
CA ILE A 206 7.99 -20.09 -0.21
C ILE A 206 7.37 -20.12 -1.61
N MET A 207 6.06 -20.27 -1.69
CA MET A 207 5.29 -20.13 -2.92
C MET A 207 4.42 -18.88 -2.79
N TYR A 208 4.61 -17.89 -3.66
CA TYR A 208 4.01 -16.55 -3.52
C TYR A 208 3.37 -16.05 -4.82
N SER A 209 2.24 -15.37 -4.67
CA SER A 209 1.51 -14.70 -5.75
C SER A 209 1.94 -13.23 -5.84
N ILE A 210 2.44 -12.78 -7.01
CA ILE A 210 3.05 -11.44 -7.22
C ILE A 210 2.66 -10.76 -8.54
N ALA A 211 2.80 -9.43 -8.56
CA ALA A 211 2.66 -8.54 -9.72
C ALA A 211 3.75 -7.45 -9.73
N SER A 212 4.15 -6.92 -10.89
CA SER A 212 5.15 -5.84 -11.03
C SER A 212 4.55 -4.42 -11.08
N ASP A 213 5.38 -3.37 -11.01
CA ASP A 213 4.94 -1.98 -11.24
C ASP A 213 4.39 -1.75 -12.66
N GLU A 214 4.91 -2.45 -13.67
CA GLU A 214 4.39 -2.40 -15.04
C GLU A 214 3.00 -3.06 -15.18
N ASP A 215 2.77 -4.21 -14.51
CA ASP A 215 1.48 -4.95 -14.53
C ASP A 215 0.33 -4.14 -13.92
N LEU A 216 0.64 -3.31 -12.91
CA LEU A 216 -0.35 -2.56 -12.14
C LEU A 216 -0.72 -1.18 -12.73
N GLY A 217 0.10 -0.62 -13.64
CA GLY A 217 -0.04 0.78 -14.09
C GLY A 217 -0.38 1.04 -15.56
N GLY A 218 -0.13 0.11 -16.48
CA GLY A 218 -0.20 0.42 -17.92
C GLY A 218 -1.59 0.77 -18.47
N TYR A 219 -1.68 1.82 -19.30
CA TYR A 219 -2.82 2.21 -20.15
C TYR A 219 -3.18 1.09 -21.18
N GLY A 220 -3.77 0.02 -20.67
CA GLY A 220 -4.02 -1.22 -21.40
C GLY A 220 -4.47 -2.34 -20.47
N LEU A 221 -3.88 -2.38 -19.26
CA LEU A 221 -4.11 -3.26 -18.12
C LEU A 221 -3.97 -4.77 -18.37
N SER A 222 -3.34 -5.42 -17.40
CA SER A 222 -3.58 -6.79 -17.00
C SER A 222 -3.06 -6.92 -15.58
N ASN A 223 -3.91 -6.65 -14.58
CA ASN A 223 -3.64 -7.01 -13.19
C ASN A 223 -3.56 -8.55 -13.12
N ALA A 224 -2.41 -9.08 -13.49
CA ALA A 224 -2.06 -10.47 -13.42
C ALA A 224 -1.38 -10.70 -12.08
N TRP A 225 -1.60 -11.87 -11.53
CA TRP A 225 -0.94 -12.27 -10.29
C TRP A 225 -0.38 -13.68 -10.53
N SER A 226 0.89 -13.68 -10.94
CA SER A 226 1.66 -14.89 -11.24
C SER A 226 1.98 -15.60 -9.94
N ILE A 227 2.01 -16.93 -9.92
CA ILE A 227 2.60 -17.65 -8.78
C ILE A 227 3.99 -18.13 -9.15
N PHE A 228 4.95 -17.70 -8.34
CA PHE A 228 6.29 -18.27 -8.33
C PHE A 228 6.50 -19.08 -7.05
N TYR A 229 7.49 -19.96 -7.05
CA TYR A 229 8.07 -20.47 -5.81
C TYR A 229 9.58 -20.32 -5.79
N ILE A 230 10.13 -20.15 -4.60
CA ILE A 230 11.55 -20.12 -4.34
C ILE A 230 11.90 -21.24 -3.35
N THR A 231 13.11 -21.77 -3.50
CA THR A 231 13.66 -22.84 -2.67
C THR A 231 14.84 -22.31 -1.87
N GLY A 232 14.98 -22.77 -0.63
CA GLY A 232 16.06 -22.38 0.27
C GLY A 232 16.58 -23.57 1.07
N SER A 233 17.76 -23.42 1.67
CA SER A 233 18.39 -24.43 2.52
C SER A 233 18.99 -23.79 3.76
N GLU A 234 18.69 -24.36 4.92
CA GLU A 234 19.18 -23.91 6.22
C GLU A 234 20.54 -24.55 6.55
N TYR A 235 21.45 -23.72 7.02
CA TYR A 235 22.74 -24.12 7.58
C TYR A 235 23.03 -23.23 8.79
N ASP A 236 23.50 -23.81 9.90
CA ASP A 236 23.78 -23.14 11.19
C ASP A 236 22.64 -22.35 11.87
N GLY A 237 21.41 -22.45 11.38
CA GLY A 237 20.26 -21.62 11.78
C GLY A 237 19.98 -20.47 10.80
N THR A 238 20.77 -20.38 9.72
CA THR A 238 20.67 -19.39 8.66
C THR A 238 20.04 -20.01 7.40
N ILE A 239 18.92 -19.48 6.90
CA ILE A 239 18.35 -19.88 5.60
C ILE A 239 19.07 -19.16 4.46
N TYR A 240 19.51 -19.91 3.45
CA TYR A 240 20.05 -19.40 2.19
C TYR A 240 19.08 -19.72 1.05
N TRP A 241 18.56 -18.70 0.38
CA TRP A 241 17.69 -18.85 -0.79
C TRP A 241 18.50 -19.09 -2.08
N ASN A 242 17.89 -19.76 -3.05
CA ASN A 242 18.45 -19.88 -4.41
C ASN A 242 18.14 -18.62 -5.25
N ASP A 243 19.10 -18.16 -6.05
CA ASP A 243 19.04 -16.91 -6.83
C ASP A 243 18.03 -16.90 -8.01
N SER A 244 17.06 -17.82 -8.06
CA SER A 244 16.14 -17.97 -9.18
C SER A 244 14.80 -18.60 -8.75
N PRO A 245 13.76 -17.78 -8.56
CA PRO A 245 12.38 -18.24 -8.46
C PRO A 245 11.91 -18.97 -9.72
N VAL A 246 10.95 -19.87 -9.53
CA VAL A 246 10.45 -20.82 -10.55
C VAL A 246 8.96 -20.55 -10.81
N ASN A 247 8.53 -20.54 -12.07
CA ASN A 247 7.26 -19.95 -12.50
C ASN A 247 6.11 -20.98 -12.57
N VAL A 248 5.48 -21.25 -11.42
CA VAL A 248 4.37 -22.22 -11.33
C VAL A 248 3.18 -21.82 -12.20
N VAL A 249 2.85 -20.54 -12.23
CA VAL A 249 1.71 -20.01 -12.98
C VAL A 249 2.09 -18.69 -13.66
N PRO A 250 2.17 -18.65 -15.01
CA PRO A 250 2.59 -17.46 -15.73
C PRO A 250 1.56 -16.33 -15.66
N GLY A 251 2.08 -15.12 -15.81
CA GLY A 251 1.32 -13.87 -15.67
C GLY A 251 0.29 -13.56 -16.75
N ASP A 252 -0.16 -14.51 -17.58
CA ASP A 252 -1.39 -14.33 -18.37
C ASP A 252 -2.68 -14.64 -17.59
N THR A 253 -2.52 -15.09 -16.35
CA THR A 253 -3.57 -15.52 -15.43
C THR A 253 -3.55 -14.75 -14.12
N PHE A 254 -4.39 -15.17 -13.19
CA PHE A 254 -4.37 -14.76 -11.79
C PHE A 254 -4.59 -16.00 -10.94
N ALA A 255 -3.57 -16.29 -10.14
CA ALA A 255 -3.56 -17.45 -9.28
C ALA A 255 -3.14 -16.99 -7.88
N LEU A 256 -3.99 -17.29 -6.89
CA LEU A 256 -3.83 -16.87 -5.50
C LEU A 256 -3.92 -18.07 -4.56
N GLN A 257 -3.78 -17.78 -3.26
CA GLN A 257 -3.80 -18.74 -2.17
C GLN A 257 -3.01 -20.00 -2.56
N PRO A 258 -1.73 -19.83 -2.97
CA PRO A 258 -0.84 -20.98 -3.08
C PRO A 258 -0.80 -21.67 -1.74
N TYR A 259 -0.93 -23.00 -1.74
CA TYR A 259 -0.66 -23.84 -0.59
C TYR A 259 0.31 -24.93 -1.02
N CYS A 260 1.47 -24.99 -0.38
CA CYS A 260 2.53 -25.94 -0.70
C CYS A 260 2.80 -26.92 0.45
N GLN A 261 3.15 -28.15 0.08
CA GLN A 261 3.73 -29.15 0.99
C GLN A 261 4.94 -29.82 0.36
N LEU A 262 5.86 -30.25 1.23
CA LEU A 262 7.10 -30.91 0.84
C LEU A 262 7.05 -32.39 1.14
N ARG A 263 7.54 -33.21 0.21
CA ARG A 263 7.84 -34.63 0.43
C ARG A 263 8.96 -35.07 -0.48
N ASP A 264 9.99 -35.67 0.12
CA ASP A 264 11.23 -36.05 -0.55
C ASP A 264 11.86 -34.80 -1.24
N ASP A 265 12.28 -34.91 -2.50
CA ASP A 265 12.79 -33.80 -3.34
C ASP A 265 11.68 -33.01 -4.06
N THR A 266 10.41 -33.29 -3.76
CA THR A 266 9.25 -32.85 -4.54
C THR A 266 8.39 -31.83 -3.76
N VAL A 267 8.16 -30.68 -4.38
CA VAL A 267 7.16 -29.69 -3.99
C VAL A 267 5.80 -30.11 -4.57
N TYR A 268 4.82 -30.25 -3.69
CA TYR A 268 3.42 -30.42 -4.05
C TYR A 268 2.74 -29.09 -3.84
N ALA A 269 2.07 -28.59 -4.86
CA ALA A 269 1.42 -27.29 -4.85
C ALA A 269 -0.05 -27.42 -5.24
N VAL A 270 -0.91 -26.72 -4.51
CA VAL A 270 -2.26 -26.37 -4.97
C VAL A 270 -2.42 -24.87 -4.92
N TRP A 271 -3.31 -24.35 -5.75
CA TRP A 271 -3.69 -22.95 -5.77
C TRP A 271 -5.07 -22.82 -6.39
N GLN A 272 -5.70 -21.68 -6.17
CA GLN A 272 -6.94 -21.32 -6.86
C GLN A 272 -6.57 -20.44 -8.07
N MET A 273 -7.11 -20.76 -9.26
CA MET A 273 -6.95 -19.95 -10.47
C MET A 273 -8.30 -19.63 -11.12
N SER A 274 -8.47 -18.41 -11.65
CA SER A 274 -9.69 -18.07 -12.39
C SER A 274 -9.72 -18.80 -13.74
N VAL A 275 -10.89 -19.36 -14.05
CA VAL A 275 -11.22 -20.12 -15.26
C VAL A 275 -12.55 -19.59 -15.82
N SER A 276 -12.94 -19.92 -17.04
CA SER A 276 -14.25 -19.50 -17.57
C SER A 276 -15.39 -20.46 -17.16
N GLY A 277 -16.06 -20.21 -16.02
CA GLY A 277 -17.20 -21.02 -15.54
C GLY A 277 -17.48 -20.85 -14.03
N ASN A 278 -16.60 -21.39 -13.20
CA ASN A 278 -16.72 -21.45 -11.73
C ASN A 278 -15.78 -20.43 -11.11
N ASP A 279 -16.14 -19.77 -10.01
CA ASP A 279 -15.50 -18.50 -9.63
C ASP A 279 -13.99 -18.63 -9.56
N PHE A 280 -13.53 -19.63 -8.81
CA PHE A 280 -12.20 -20.23 -8.99
C PHE A 280 -12.34 -21.75 -9.08
N ASP A 281 -11.41 -22.37 -9.80
CA ASP A 281 -11.14 -23.81 -9.74
C ASP A 281 -9.81 -24.04 -8.99
N VAL A 282 -9.73 -25.16 -8.27
CA VAL A 282 -8.51 -25.60 -7.59
C VAL A 282 -7.63 -26.34 -8.59
N PHE A 283 -6.42 -25.85 -8.76
CA PHE A 283 -5.38 -26.52 -9.53
C PHE A 283 -4.37 -27.17 -8.60
N PHE A 284 -3.75 -28.24 -9.10
CA PHE A 284 -2.64 -28.94 -8.48
C PHE A 284 -1.49 -29.04 -9.49
N ALA A 285 -0.26 -28.93 -9.00
CA ALA A 285 0.90 -29.46 -9.69
C ALA A 285 1.90 -30.05 -8.70
N ARG A 286 2.75 -30.92 -9.21
CA ARG A 286 3.95 -31.40 -8.51
C ARG A 286 5.16 -31.11 -9.36
N MET A 287 6.22 -30.67 -8.70
CA MET A 287 7.49 -30.31 -9.32
C MET A 287 8.62 -30.68 -8.36
N LYS A 288 9.78 -31.02 -8.89
CA LYS A 288 10.96 -31.15 -8.02
C LYS A 288 11.42 -29.77 -7.59
N ALA A 289 12.10 -29.70 -6.45
CA ALA A 289 12.79 -28.51 -5.99
C ALA A 289 13.66 -27.87 -7.09
N GLY A 290 13.28 -26.69 -7.58
CA GLY A 290 14.01 -25.95 -8.61
C GLY A 290 13.67 -26.33 -10.06
N GLU A 291 12.69 -27.22 -10.29
CA GLU A 291 12.16 -27.54 -11.63
C GLU A 291 10.76 -26.92 -11.82
N GLU A 292 10.44 -26.53 -13.06
CA GLU A 292 9.11 -26.03 -13.46
C GLU A 292 8.04 -27.15 -13.46
N PRO A 293 6.74 -26.83 -13.25
CA PRO A 293 5.68 -27.84 -13.30
C PRO A 293 5.51 -28.40 -14.72
N ILE A 294 5.71 -29.72 -14.87
CA ILE A 294 5.65 -30.39 -16.19
C ILE A 294 4.22 -30.45 -16.75
N ASN A 295 3.21 -30.53 -15.87
CA ASN A 295 1.79 -30.29 -16.15
C ASN A 295 1.11 -29.79 -14.85
N SER A 296 0.00 -29.06 -14.98
CA SER A 296 -0.96 -28.84 -13.90
C SER A 296 -2.28 -29.57 -14.17
N VAL A 297 -3.00 -29.91 -13.10
CA VAL A 297 -4.27 -30.63 -13.12
C VAL A 297 -5.34 -29.75 -12.46
N ASN A 298 -6.47 -29.54 -13.12
CA ASN A 298 -7.65 -28.97 -12.47
C ASN A 298 -8.32 -30.07 -11.62
N VAL A 299 -8.33 -29.89 -10.30
CA VAL A 299 -8.74 -30.90 -9.30
C VAL A 299 -10.21 -30.80 -8.93
N SER A 300 -10.77 -29.58 -8.91
CA SER A 300 -12.20 -29.38 -8.75
C SER A 300 -12.93 -29.75 -10.03
N GLY A 301 -12.60 -29.06 -11.13
CA GLY A 301 -13.10 -29.32 -12.49
C GLY A 301 -14.62 -29.44 -12.62
N ASP A 302 -15.38 -28.87 -11.68
CA ASP A 302 -16.83 -29.11 -11.56
C ASP A 302 -17.66 -27.90 -12.03
N LEU A 303 -18.65 -27.46 -11.25
CA LEU A 303 -19.52 -26.32 -11.58
C LEU A 303 -19.70 -25.35 -10.39
N TYR A 304 -18.85 -25.46 -9.37
CA TYR A 304 -18.94 -24.66 -8.14
C TYR A 304 -17.59 -23.98 -7.82
N PRO A 305 -17.63 -22.79 -7.21
CA PRO A 305 -16.45 -22.15 -6.63
C PRO A 305 -15.69 -23.13 -5.72
N SER A 306 -14.41 -23.38 -6.03
CA SER A 306 -13.52 -24.27 -5.28
C SER A 306 -12.25 -23.55 -4.80
N LEU A 307 -12.07 -23.45 -3.48
CA LEU A 307 -11.51 -22.25 -2.82
C LEU A 307 -10.67 -22.57 -1.56
N ASP A 308 -9.60 -21.80 -1.30
CA ASP A 308 -8.54 -22.03 -0.26
C ASP A 308 -8.16 -23.51 -0.14
N PRO A 309 -7.49 -24.04 -1.18
CA PRO A 309 -7.17 -25.44 -1.23
C PRO A 309 -6.03 -25.77 -0.26
N VAL A 310 -6.29 -26.65 0.70
CA VAL A 310 -5.24 -27.34 1.45
C VAL A 310 -5.01 -28.74 0.90
N MET A 311 -3.87 -29.35 1.23
CA MET A 311 -3.62 -30.75 0.90
C MET A 311 -3.08 -31.56 2.08
N PHE A 312 -3.18 -32.88 1.97
CA PHE A 312 -2.49 -33.83 2.82
C PHE A 312 -1.83 -34.92 1.98
N LEU A 313 -0.56 -35.21 2.29
CA LEU A 313 0.26 -36.21 1.60
C LEU A 313 0.35 -37.50 2.44
N LYS A 314 0.01 -38.66 1.86
CA LYS A 314 0.10 -39.96 2.56
C LYS A 314 0.50 -41.11 1.64
N GLY A 315 1.77 -41.53 1.67
CA GLY A 315 2.25 -42.57 0.75
C GLY A 315 2.11 -42.10 -0.70
N ASP A 316 1.45 -42.88 -1.57
CA ASP A 316 1.13 -42.42 -2.93
C ASP A 316 -0.13 -41.54 -3.00
N THR A 317 -0.91 -41.46 -1.91
CA THR A 317 -2.13 -40.64 -1.83
C THR A 317 -1.82 -39.14 -1.72
N VAL A 318 -2.58 -38.33 -2.46
CA VAL A 318 -2.72 -36.88 -2.26
C VAL A 318 -4.20 -36.60 -2.02
N SER A 319 -4.54 -35.97 -0.89
CA SER A 319 -5.91 -35.54 -0.58
C SER A 319 -5.95 -34.03 -0.64
N VAL A 320 -6.64 -33.46 -1.62
CA VAL A 320 -6.85 -32.01 -1.77
C VAL A 320 -8.24 -31.69 -1.22
N LEU A 321 -8.33 -30.72 -0.30
CA LEU A 321 -9.58 -30.28 0.31
C LEU A 321 -9.75 -28.78 0.12
N TRP A 322 -10.99 -28.36 -0.10
CA TRP A 322 -11.34 -26.97 -0.35
C TRP A 322 -12.72 -26.66 0.24
N LEU A 323 -13.01 -25.38 0.42
CA LEU A 323 -14.33 -24.94 0.87
C LEU A 323 -15.20 -24.54 -0.32
N ASP A 324 -16.42 -25.07 -0.31
CA ASP A 324 -17.48 -24.74 -1.24
C ASP A 324 -18.61 -24.04 -0.47
N PRO A 325 -18.95 -22.78 -0.77
CA PRO A 325 -19.97 -22.01 -0.04
C PRO A 325 -21.39 -22.63 -0.02
N GLN A 326 -21.68 -23.62 -0.87
CA GLN A 326 -22.97 -24.28 -1.02
C GLN A 326 -22.95 -25.74 -0.52
N ARG A 327 -21.86 -26.48 -0.76
CA ARG A 327 -21.70 -27.89 -0.41
C ARG A 327 -21.06 -28.12 0.97
N GLY A 328 -20.18 -27.21 1.41
CA GLY A 328 -19.40 -27.35 2.63
C GLY A 328 -17.93 -27.70 2.37
N LEU A 329 -17.36 -28.56 3.22
CA LEU A 329 -16.01 -29.09 2.98
C LEU A 329 -16.08 -30.16 1.87
N VAL A 330 -15.33 -29.94 0.80
CA VAL A 330 -15.21 -30.86 -0.35
C VAL A 330 -13.79 -31.39 -0.40
N ALA A 331 -13.62 -32.64 -0.85
CA ALA A 331 -12.31 -33.27 -1.05
C ALA A 331 -12.24 -34.00 -2.38
N SER A 332 -11.05 -34.02 -2.98
CA SER A 332 -10.70 -34.98 -4.02
C SER A 332 -9.40 -35.69 -3.69
N PHE A 333 -9.34 -36.96 -4.09
CA PHE A 333 -8.28 -37.89 -3.75
C PHE A 333 -7.60 -38.41 -5.01
N SER A 334 -6.27 -38.37 -5.01
CA SER A 334 -5.43 -39.11 -5.92
C SER A 334 -4.82 -40.31 -5.17
N GLU A 335 -4.69 -41.46 -5.85
CA GLU A 335 -3.91 -42.62 -5.37
C GLU A 335 -2.59 -42.80 -6.15
N ASP A 336 -2.27 -41.87 -7.08
CA ASP A 336 -1.16 -41.96 -8.04
C ASP A 336 -0.17 -40.78 -7.96
N ARG A 337 -0.08 -40.14 -6.79
CA ARG A 337 0.72 -38.94 -6.48
C ARG A 337 0.30 -37.65 -7.20
N GLY A 338 -0.95 -37.59 -7.67
CA GLY A 338 -1.55 -36.42 -8.31
C GLY A 338 -1.45 -36.40 -9.83
N GLU A 339 -1.27 -37.57 -10.47
CA GLU A 339 -1.40 -37.70 -11.93
C GLU A 339 -2.88 -37.73 -12.35
N SER A 340 -3.75 -38.30 -11.51
CA SER A 340 -5.21 -38.23 -11.63
C SER A 340 -5.89 -38.09 -10.27
N PHE A 341 -7.06 -37.45 -10.27
CA PHE A 341 -7.87 -37.19 -9.09
C PHE A 341 -9.29 -37.73 -9.27
N SER A 342 -9.94 -38.08 -8.15
CA SER A 342 -11.36 -38.45 -8.12
C SER A 342 -12.28 -37.27 -8.50
N ALA A 343 -13.57 -37.54 -8.71
CA ALA A 343 -14.57 -36.47 -8.67
C ALA A 343 -14.71 -35.94 -7.22
N GLY A 344 -14.85 -34.62 -7.06
CA GLY A 344 -14.99 -33.98 -5.75
C GLY A 344 -16.15 -34.53 -4.91
N GLN A 345 -15.86 -34.90 -3.66
CA GLN A 345 -16.79 -35.54 -2.72
C GLN A 345 -17.08 -34.60 -1.55
N VAL A 346 -18.36 -34.44 -1.19
CA VAL A 346 -18.74 -33.63 -0.02
C VAL A 346 -18.41 -34.42 1.25
N VAL A 347 -17.40 -33.95 1.97
CA VAL A 347 -16.88 -34.57 3.20
C VAL A 347 -17.74 -34.19 4.40
N TYR A 348 -18.11 -32.91 4.50
CA TYR A 348 -18.98 -32.42 5.55
C TYR A 348 -19.94 -31.36 5.02
N SER A 349 -21.22 -31.73 4.97
CA SER A 349 -22.27 -30.84 4.47
C SER A 349 -22.58 -29.74 5.48
N CYS A 350 -22.22 -28.53 5.11
CA CYS A 350 -22.48 -27.27 5.80
C CYS A 350 -22.64 -26.19 4.73
N ALA A 351 -23.32 -25.09 5.08
CA ALA A 351 -23.62 -24.01 4.15
C ALA A 351 -23.73 -22.69 4.92
N GLY A 352 -23.74 -21.60 4.17
CA GLY A 352 -23.23 -20.33 4.68
C GLY A 352 -21.81 -20.19 4.16
N ALA A 353 -21.44 -18.98 3.75
CA ALA A 353 -20.16 -18.80 3.11
C ALA A 353 -19.01 -19.03 4.14
N PRO A 354 -17.82 -19.48 3.72
CA PRO A 354 -16.71 -19.93 4.62
C PRO A 354 -16.09 -18.91 5.62
N GLY A 355 -14.90 -19.17 6.16
CA GLY A 355 -14.18 -18.20 7.02
C GLY A 355 -12.71 -18.53 7.36
N GLY A 356 -12.19 -19.67 6.89
CA GLY A 356 -10.80 -20.14 7.01
C GLY A 356 -10.72 -21.64 6.73
N LEU A 357 -9.61 -22.17 6.20
CA LEU A 357 -9.33 -23.62 6.13
C LEU A 357 -7.83 -23.86 6.37
N VAL A 358 -7.48 -24.10 7.63
CA VAL A 358 -6.12 -24.47 8.02
C VAL A 358 -5.98 -25.98 8.22
N SER A 359 -4.80 -26.49 7.91
CA SER A 359 -4.47 -27.91 7.90
C SER A 359 -3.26 -28.19 8.80
N GLY A 360 -3.29 -29.31 9.52
CA GLY A 360 -2.26 -29.64 10.50
C GLY A 360 -2.09 -31.14 10.74
N GLY A 361 -0.91 -31.50 11.24
CA GLY A 361 -0.54 -32.89 11.55
C GLY A 361 -0.14 -33.72 10.33
N GLN A 362 0.80 -34.64 10.53
CA GLN A 362 1.32 -35.56 9.51
C GLN A 362 0.80 -37.01 9.70
N GLY A 363 -0.34 -37.16 10.37
CA GLY A 363 -0.92 -38.43 10.77
C GLY A 363 -0.94 -38.60 12.30
N PRO A 364 -2.10 -38.54 12.97
CA PRO A 364 -3.42 -38.17 12.43
C PRO A 364 -3.41 -36.79 11.77
N TYR A 365 -4.35 -36.59 10.85
CA TYR A 365 -4.54 -35.37 10.09
C TYR A 365 -5.68 -34.56 10.68
N TYR A 366 -5.48 -33.25 10.72
CA TYR A 366 -6.37 -32.29 11.34
C TYR A 366 -6.66 -31.15 10.37
N LEU A 367 -7.89 -30.64 10.42
CA LEU A 367 -8.25 -29.38 9.80
C LEU A 367 -9.15 -28.58 10.74
N LEU A 368 -9.06 -27.26 10.63
CA LEU A 368 -9.93 -26.32 11.33
C LEU A 368 -10.42 -25.33 10.28
N PHE A 369 -11.73 -25.15 10.20
CA PHE A 369 -12.35 -24.30 9.19
C PHE A 369 -13.59 -23.62 9.72
N SER A 370 -14.00 -22.51 9.10
CA SER A 370 -15.27 -21.85 9.46
C SER A 370 -16.20 -21.74 8.25
N MET A 371 -17.52 -21.79 8.52
CA MET A 371 -18.61 -21.65 7.56
C MET A 371 -19.80 -20.97 8.25
N GLY A 372 -20.40 -19.97 7.61
CA GLY A 372 -21.08 -18.95 8.38
C GLY A 372 -20.09 -18.37 9.40
N ASP A 373 -20.59 -18.02 10.59
CA ASP A 373 -19.74 -17.55 11.69
C ASP A 373 -19.51 -18.70 12.70
N SER A 374 -19.61 -19.95 12.22
CA SER A 374 -19.43 -21.19 12.97
C SER A 374 -18.09 -21.84 12.63
N LEU A 375 -17.40 -22.32 13.66
CA LEU A 375 -16.10 -22.97 13.59
C LEU A 375 -16.25 -24.49 13.64
N TYR A 376 -15.55 -25.20 12.76
CA TYR A 376 -15.65 -26.64 12.53
C TYR A 376 -14.27 -27.30 12.56
N PHE A 377 -14.16 -28.37 13.33
CA PHE A 377 -12.96 -29.19 13.44
C PHE A 377 -13.13 -30.51 12.70
N GLY A 378 -12.12 -30.89 11.91
CA GLY A 378 -12.03 -32.17 11.21
C GLY A 378 -10.82 -32.98 11.65
N LYS A 379 -11.02 -34.30 11.83
CA LYS A 379 -9.94 -35.28 12.10
C LYS A 379 -10.02 -36.47 11.16
N SER A 380 -8.88 -36.93 10.66
CA SER A 380 -8.74 -38.14 9.85
C SER A 380 -7.53 -38.99 10.28
N GLY A 381 -7.62 -40.30 10.12
CA GLY A 381 -6.48 -41.23 10.26
C GLY A 381 -5.84 -41.64 8.93
N ASP A 382 -6.52 -41.39 7.81
CA ASP A 382 -6.18 -41.85 6.46
C ASP A 382 -6.10 -40.75 5.40
N ALA A 383 -6.47 -39.51 5.75
CA ALA A 383 -6.71 -38.34 4.88
C ALA A 383 -7.90 -38.48 3.90
N LEU A 384 -8.51 -39.66 3.83
CA LEU A 384 -9.65 -39.98 2.97
C LEU A 384 -10.99 -39.88 3.74
N SER A 385 -11.01 -40.44 4.96
CA SER A 385 -12.17 -40.57 5.83
C SER A 385 -12.09 -39.55 6.96
N TRP A 386 -13.01 -38.60 7.01
CA TRP A 386 -12.98 -37.50 7.99
C TRP A 386 -14.13 -37.59 8.99
N ASN A 387 -13.83 -37.34 10.26
CA ASN A 387 -14.82 -37.01 11.28
C ASN A 387 -14.81 -35.50 11.48
N VAL A 388 -15.91 -34.83 11.12
CA VAL A 388 -16.03 -33.36 11.19
C VAL A 388 -17.20 -32.97 12.09
N ARG A 389 -17.00 -31.93 12.91
CA ARG A 389 -17.98 -31.42 13.87
C ARG A 389 -17.81 -29.91 14.12
N ALA A 390 -18.91 -29.21 14.38
CA ALA A 390 -18.84 -27.85 14.92
C ALA A 390 -18.17 -27.85 16.30
N VAL A 391 -17.38 -26.82 16.60
CA VAL A 391 -16.64 -26.66 17.87
C VAL A 391 -16.85 -25.29 18.53
N GLY A 392 -17.27 -24.26 17.78
CA GLY A 392 -17.52 -22.93 18.33
C GLY A 392 -18.15 -21.97 17.32
N ALA A 393 -18.15 -20.68 17.67
CA ALA A 393 -18.37 -19.58 16.74
C ALA A 393 -17.04 -18.81 16.60
N GLY A 394 -16.70 -18.42 15.37
CA GLY A 394 -15.38 -17.86 15.07
C GLY A 394 -15.02 -17.94 13.59
N THR A 395 -14.03 -17.14 13.20
CA THR A 395 -13.58 -16.88 11.81
C THR A 395 -12.05 -16.74 11.78
N LEU A 396 -11.40 -16.62 10.60
CA LEU A 396 -9.92 -16.52 10.44
C LEU A 396 -9.09 -17.37 11.43
N PRO A 397 -9.30 -18.71 11.43
CA PRO A 397 -8.68 -19.61 12.39
C PRO A 397 -7.28 -20.05 11.96
N ASP A 398 -6.40 -20.29 12.92
CA ASP A 398 -5.13 -21.01 12.73
C ASP A 398 -5.04 -22.26 13.64
N LEU A 399 -4.21 -23.23 13.25
CA LEU A 399 -4.11 -24.57 13.83
C LEU A 399 -2.65 -25.03 13.93
N LEU A 400 -2.09 -24.96 15.14
CA LEU A 400 -0.75 -25.44 15.44
C LEU A 400 -0.81 -26.79 16.19
N VAL A 401 -0.14 -27.81 15.63
CA VAL A 401 -0.18 -29.19 16.14
C VAL A 401 1.13 -29.55 16.85
N ALA A 402 1.03 -29.87 18.15
CA ALA A 402 2.15 -30.23 19.03
C ALA A 402 1.93 -31.64 19.62
N GLY A 403 2.30 -32.66 18.85
CA GLY A 403 2.01 -34.05 19.19
C GLY A 403 0.51 -34.34 19.16
N ASP A 404 -0.06 -34.79 20.29
CA ASP A 404 -1.52 -34.92 20.46
C ASP A 404 -2.20 -33.59 20.86
N THR A 405 -1.44 -32.54 21.20
CA THR A 405 -2.03 -31.23 21.54
C THR A 405 -2.31 -30.41 20.28
N LEU A 406 -3.50 -29.84 20.19
CA LEU A 406 -3.89 -28.87 19.16
C LEU A 406 -4.03 -27.50 19.82
N HIS A 407 -3.36 -26.49 19.30
CA HIS A 407 -3.51 -25.09 19.67
C HIS A 407 -4.24 -24.39 18.53
N ILE A 408 -5.28 -23.61 18.85
CA ILE A 408 -6.09 -22.91 17.86
C ILE A 408 -6.28 -21.45 18.27
N ILE A 409 -6.32 -20.58 17.28
CA ILE A 409 -6.87 -19.23 17.39
C ILE A 409 -8.02 -19.06 16.42
N TYR A 410 -8.87 -18.06 16.66
CA TYR A 410 -9.91 -17.60 15.73
C TYR A 410 -10.44 -16.22 16.15
N ASP A 411 -10.88 -15.44 15.16
CA ASP A 411 -11.51 -14.13 15.35
C ASP A 411 -12.98 -14.25 15.72
N VAL A 412 -13.40 -13.41 16.66
CA VAL A 412 -14.79 -13.10 16.96
C VAL A 412 -15.02 -11.60 16.79
N GLU A 413 -16.16 -11.22 16.20
CA GLU A 413 -16.56 -9.81 16.11
C GLU A 413 -17.14 -9.32 17.44
N SER A 414 -16.51 -8.31 18.06
CA SER A 414 -17.15 -7.50 19.11
C SER A 414 -17.77 -6.23 18.52
N ALA A 415 -18.35 -5.35 19.35
CA ALA A 415 -18.98 -4.13 18.84
C ALA A 415 -17.95 -3.22 18.15
N ASP A 416 -16.88 -2.87 18.88
CA ASP A 416 -15.94 -1.83 18.51
C ASP A 416 -14.55 -2.35 18.10
N ASP A 417 -14.19 -3.60 18.39
CA ASP A 417 -12.89 -4.21 18.05
C ASP A 417 -13.03 -5.52 17.24
N PHE A 418 -11.89 -6.12 16.91
CA PHE A 418 -11.71 -7.52 16.56
C PHE A 418 -11.07 -8.27 17.73
N ASP A 419 -11.69 -9.36 18.14
CA ASP A 419 -11.28 -10.16 19.29
C ASP A 419 -10.61 -11.47 18.83
N VAL A 420 -9.30 -11.60 19.01
CA VAL A 420 -8.57 -12.85 18.72
C VAL A 420 -8.66 -13.78 19.94
N TYR A 421 -9.46 -14.84 19.82
CA TYR A 421 -9.60 -15.88 20.85
C TYR A 421 -8.63 -17.04 20.62
N TYR A 422 -8.15 -17.62 21.71
CA TYR A 422 -7.33 -18.83 21.76
C TYR A 422 -8.07 -19.96 22.48
N ALA A 423 -7.89 -21.19 22.01
CA ALA A 423 -8.27 -22.39 22.73
C ALA A 423 -7.29 -23.53 22.42
N PHE A 424 -7.31 -24.59 23.23
CA PHE A 424 -6.50 -25.77 22.95
C PHE A 424 -7.23 -27.09 23.27
N SER A 425 -6.75 -28.17 22.67
CA SER A 425 -7.20 -29.53 22.90
C SER A 425 -6.01 -30.44 23.20
N PRO A 426 -5.92 -31.04 24.40
CA PRO A 426 -4.79 -31.90 24.80
C PRO A 426 -4.93 -33.36 24.35
N ASP A 427 -6.01 -33.72 23.64
CA ASP A 427 -6.40 -35.10 23.31
C ASP A 427 -6.70 -35.30 21.81
N GLY A 428 -6.06 -34.50 20.97
CA GLY A 428 -6.21 -34.54 19.52
C GLY A 428 -7.59 -34.12 19.05
N GLY A 429 -8.17 -33.10 19.67
CA GLY A 429 -9.45 -32.50 19.29
C GLY A 429 -10.69 -33.23 19.82
N ALA A 430 -10.58 -34.07 20.86
CA ALA A 430 -11.71 -34.78 21.44
C ALA A 430 -12.44 -33.94 22.51
N SER A 431 -11.70 -33.18 23.33
CA SER A 431 -12.17 -32.11 24.23
C SER A 431 -11.39 -30.81 23.99
N TRP A 432 -11.95 -29.67 24.41
CA TRP A 432 -11.37 -28.34 24.22
C TRP A 432 -11.37 -27.57 25.55
N SER A 433 -10.46 -26.61 25.70
CA SER A 433 -10.50 -25.61 26.78
C SER A 433 -11.69 -24.66 26.62
N ASP A 434 -12.02 -23.92 27.68
CA ASP A 434 -12.75 -22.66 27.52
C ASP A 434 -11.89 -21.68 26.67
N PRO A 435 -12.48 -20.83 25.81
CA PRO A 435 -11.73 -19.85 25.03
C PRO A 435 -11.21 -18.67 25.87
N GLU A 436 -10.03 -18.18 25.54
CA GLU A 436 -9.36 -17.04 26.18
C GLU A 436 -9.11 -15.92 25.16
N LEU A 437 -9.42 -14.67 25.52
CA LEU A 437 -9.17 -13.50 24.67
C LEU A 437 -7.68 -13.11 24.75
N LEU A 438 -6.94 -13.19 23.64
CA LEU A 438 -5.53 -12.83 23.58
C LEU A 438 -5.29 -11.38 23.13
N VAL A 439 -6.03 -10.93 22.10
CA VAL A 439 -5.86 -9.60 21.49
C VAL A 439 -7.23 -8.98 21.24
N SER A 440 -7.36 -7.70 21.55
CA SER A 440 -8.44 -6.82 21.10
C SER A 440 -7.77 -5.71 20.29
N THR A 441 -8.10 -5.57 19.01
CA THR A 441 -7.54 -4.51 18.15
C THR A 441 -8.58 -3.92 17.21
N SER A 442 -8.43 -2.64 16.89
CA SER A 442 -9.27 -1.90 15.95
C SER A 442 -8.96 -2.21 14.48
N TYR A 443 -7.80 -2.83 14.20
CA TYR A 443 -7.30 -3.12 12.85
C TYR A 443 -7.38 -4.62 12.54
N PRO A 444 -7.70 -5.07 11.31
CA PRO A 444 -7.71 -6.50 10.98
C PRO A 444 -6.32 -7.13 11.15
N SER A 445 -6.20 -8.12 12.04
CA SER A 445 -4.96 -8.85 12.27
C SER A 445 -4.83 -10.05 11.35
N SER A 446 -3.72 -10.10 10.62
CA SER A 446 -3.19 -11.33 10.04
C SER A 446 -2.29 -12.00 11.08
N GLN A 447 -2.41 -13.31 11.25
CA GLN A 447 -1.99 -13.98 12.49
C GLN A 447 -1.63 -15.45 12.32
N ALA A 448 -0.61 -15.90 13.03
CA ALA A 448 -0.14 -17.28 13.05
C ALA A 448 0.41 -17.69 14.43
N LEU A 449 0.05 -18.89 14.87
CA LEU A 449 0.64 -19.55 16.02
C LEU A 449 1.97 -20.22 15.63
N HIS A 450 2.99 -20.06 16.47
CA HIS A 450 4.24 -20.80 16.35
C HIS A 450 4.83 -21.18 17.71
N PHE A 451 5.90 -21.97 17.68
CA PHE A 451 6.74 -22.23 18.84
C PHE A 451 8.13 -21.65 18.59
N GLU A 452 8.62 -20.86 19.53
CA GLU A 452 10.02 -20.42 19.60
C GLU A 452 10.62 -20.98 20.90
N ASP A 453 11.73 -21.74 20.83
CA ASP A 453 12.37 -22.41 21.98
C ASP A 453 11.43 -23.20 22.93
N GLY A 454 10.28 -23.66 22.40
CA GLY A 454 9.24 -24.39 23.15
C GLY A 454 8.23 -23.52 23.90
N VAL A 455 8.30 -22.20 23.75
CA VAL A 455 7.27 -21.22 24.17
C VAL A 455 6.20 -21.12 23.08
N LEU A 456 4.92 -21.10 23.46
CA LEU A 456 3.84 -20.86 22.49
C LEU A 456 3.70 -19.36 22.23
N LYS A 457 3.77 -18.95 20.96
CA LYS A 457 3.65 -17.56 20.55
C LYS A 457 2.58 -17.35 19.46
N LEU A 458 2.07 -16.13 19.43
CA LEU A 458 1.17 -15.56 18.43
C LEU A 458 1.89 -14.42 17.71
N ALA A 459 2.30 -14.65 16.46
CA ALA A 459 2.73 -13.58 15.58
C ALA A 459 1.49 -12.92 14.98
N TYR A 460 1.33 -11.60 15.11
CA TYR A 460 0.17 -10.87 14.59
C TYR A 460 0.49 -9.41 14.19
N SER A 461 -0.21 -8.91 13.18
CA SER A 461 -0.06 -7.54 12.67
C SER A 461 -1.00 -6.54 13.39
N ASP A 462 -0.47 -5.42 13.87
CA ASP A 462 -1.21 -4.38 14.62
C ASP A 462 -0.74 -2.98 14.17
N HIS A 463 -1.61 -2.19 13.53
CA HIS A 463 -1.28 -0.85 13.00
C HIS A 463 0.02 -0.81 12.15
N GLY A 464 0.24 -1.85 11.34
CA GLY A 464 1.44 -2.01 10.50
C GLY A 464 2.70 -2.49 11.24
N VAL A 465 2.66 -2.65 12.56
CA VAL A 465 3.74 -3.26 13.35
C VAL A 465 3.48 -4.77 13.42
N LEU A 466 4.51 -5.59 13.13
CA LEU A 466 4.44 -7.03 13.37
C LEU A 466 4.92 -7.31 14.80
N LEU A 467 4.01 -7.83 15.61
CA LEU A 467 4.23 -8.19 17.01
C LEU A 467 4.26 -9.71 17.16
N ASP A 468 5.08 -10.19 18.09
CA ASP A 468 5.19 -11.60 18.43
C ASP A 468 4.94 -11.76 19.94
N MET A 469 3.79 -12.33 20.29
CA MET A 469 3.28 -12.35 21.65
C MET A 469 3.31 -13.75 22.25
N ARG A 470 3.95 -13.87 23.41
CA ARG A 470 3.90 -15.10 24.22
C ARG A 470 2.51 -15.34 24.77
N VAL A 471 1.91 -16.47 24.43
CA VAL A 471 0.52 -16.81 24.80
C VAL A 471 0.37 -17.02 26.31
N GLU A 472 1.41 -17.45 27.03
CA GLU A 472 1.27 -17.78 28.46
C GLU A 472 1.41 -16.60 29.43
N ASP A 473 1.95 -15.45 28.98
CA ASP A 473 2.06 -14.24 29.84
C ASP A 473 1.82 -12.89 29.13
N GLY A 474 1.37 -12.90 27.87
CA GLY A 474 1.00 -11.71 27.11
C GLY A 474 2.16 -10.77 26.77
N ARG A 475 3.43 -11.18 27.02
CA ARG A 475 4.59 -10.37 26.64
C ARG A 475 4.71 -10.31 25.12
N LYS A 476 4.75 -9.09 24.59
CA LYS A 476 4.92 -8.79 23.17
C LYS A 476 6.36 -8.38 22.91
N ASP A 477 7.01 -9.05 21.97
CA ASP A 477 8.27 -8.66 21.36
C ASP A 477 7.94 -8.04 19.97
N THR A 478 8.66 -7.01 19.52
CA THR A 478 8.41 -6.41 18.20
C THR A 478 9.32 -7.04 17.15
N VAL A 479 8.73 -7.66 16.12
CA VAL A 479 9.45 -8.32 15.01
C VAL A 479 9.80 -7.32 13.92
N SER A 480 8.85 -6.46 13.54
CA SER A 480 9.03 -5.44 12.51
C SER A 480 8.23 -4.19 12.85
N TYR A 481 8.88 -3.03 12.73
CA TYR A 481 8.31 -1.70 13.03
C TYR A 481 7.64 -1.07 11.79
N ILE A 482 7.59 -1.79 10.66
CA ILE A 482 7.43 -1.20 9.32
C ILE A 482 6.40 -2.00 8.51
N PHE A 483 5.17 -1.47 8.43
CA PHE A 483 4.07 -1.89 7.55
C PHE A 483 4.07 -3.39 7.18
N SER A 484 4.09 -4.24 8.20
CA SER A 484 4.32 -5.69 8.08
C SER A 484 3.06 -6.50 8.42
N ASP A 485 2.77 -7.50 7.59
CA ASP A 485 1.57 -8.34 7.68
C ASP A 485 1.79 -9.75 7.10
N LEU A 486 0.73 -10.56 7.09
CA LEU A 486 0.71 -11.97 6.69
C LEU A 486 1.82 -12.82 7.36
N PRO A 487 1.90 -12.92 8.70
CA PRO A 487 2.82 -13.85 9.35
C PRO A 487 2.48 -15.31 9.02
N GLN A 488 3.49 -16.13 8.71
CA GLN A 488 3.35 -17.60 8.59
C GLN A 488 4.59 -18.33 9.10
N ARG A 489 4.40 -19.53 9.67
CA ARG A 489 5.50 -20.33 10.25
C ARG A 489 6.16 -21.26 9.23
N ALA A 490 7.36 -20.90 8.80
CA ALA A 490 8.27 -21.74 8.02
C ALA A 490 9.18 -22.53 8.97
N GLY A 491 8.80 -23.76 9.36
CA GLY A 491 9.62 -24.59 10.26
C GLY A 491 9.79 -23.99 11.66
N SER A 492 11.03 -23.65 12.02
CA SER A 492 11.41 -22.86 13.21
C SER A 492 11.41 -21.34 12.99
N HIS A 493 11.15 -20.89 11.77
CA HIS A 493 11.25 -19.49 11.35
C HIS A 493 9.86 -18.88 11.11
N LEU A 494 9.76 -17.57 11.29
CA LEU A 494 8.60 -16.76 10.92
C LEU A 494 8.89 -16.06 9.59
N ALA A 495 7.99 -16.21 8.63
CA ALA A 495 7.93 -15.42 7.40
C ALA A 495 6.85 -14.34 7.50
N TRP A 496 7.04 -13.22 6.81
CA TRP A 496 6.04 -12.15 6.69
C TRP A 496 6.26 -11.30 5.43
N ARG A 497 5.24 -10.52 5.05
CA ARG A 497 5.35 -9.45 4.03
C ARG A 497 5.63 -8.13 4.74
N ARG A 498 6.56 -7.33 4.19
CA ARG A 498 6.71 -5.90 4.47
C ARG A 498 6.17 -5.14 3.26
N ARG A 499 5.23 -4.22 3.48
CA ARG A 499 4.78 -3.28 2.47
C ARG A 499 5.68 -2.05 2.55
N GLY A 500 6.46 -1.83 1.51
CA GLY A 500 7.49 -0.80 1.44
C GLY A 500 8.87 -1.15 1.91
N ASP A 501 9.77 -0.23 1.58
CA ASP A 501 11.20 -0.28 1.84
C ASP A 501 11.58 0.76 2.91
N ASP A 502 12.75 1.38 2.81
CA ASP A 502 13.04 2.63 3.51
C ASP A 502 13.88 3.60 2.62
N SER A 503 13.30 4.19 1.55
CA SER A 503 14.00 5.10 0.60
C SER A 503 13.17 6.15 -0.24
N VAL A 504 12.55 7.19 0.36
CA VAL A 504 12.02 8.41 -0.32
C VAL A 504 13.09 9.20 -1.07
N TYR A 505 14.36 8.84 -0.89
CA TYR A 505 15.44 9.47 -1.63
C TYR A 505 15.10 9.48 -3.13
N PRO A 506 15.50 10.53 -3.87
CA PRO A 506 15.28 10.61 -5.30
C PRO A 506 15.82 9.36 -6.02
N ASP A 507 15.00 8.73 -6.86
CA ASP A 507 15.36 7.54 -7.63
C ASP A 507 16.68 7.78 -8.40
N ASN A 508 17.75 7.07 -8.02
CA ASN A 508 19.12 7.29 -8.49
C ASN A 508 19.34 7.16 -10.02
N PHE A 509 18.32 6.69 -10.75
CA PHE A 509 18.40 6.29 -12.17
C PHE A 509 18.47 7.46 -13.16
N VAL A 510 18.03 8.67 -12.80
CA VAL A 510 17.92 9.81 -13.74
C VAL A 510 18.97 10.91 -13.48
N ARG A 511 20.26 10.55 -13.47
CA ARG A 511 21.37 11.53 -13.54
C ARG A 511 21.56 12.17 -14.93
N HIS A 512 20.46 12.53 -15.59
CA HIS A 512 20.48 13.26 -16.86
C HIS A 512 20.20 14.75 -16.60
N HIS A 513 21.02 15.63 -17.17
CA HIS A 513 20.98 17.08 -16.94
C HIS A 513 19.73 17.74 -17.59
N VAL A 514 18.57 17.56 -16.97
CA VAL A 514 17.29 18.15 -17.36
C VAL A 514 16.94 19.27 -16.38
N PHE A 515 16.92 20.51 -16.87
CA PHE A 515 16.29 21.61 -16.13
C PHE A 515 14.83 21.23 -15.82
N MET A 516 14.38 21.44 -14.57
CA MET A 516 13.05 21.03 -14.07
C MET A 516 12.86 19.51 -13.87
N ASN A 517 13.86 18.82 -13.30
CA ASN A 517 13.67 17.44 -12.81
C ASN A 517 12.53 17.38 -11.75
N PRO A 518 11.43 16.62 -11.98
CA PRO A 518 10.32 16.56 -11.04
C PRO A 518 10.59 15.65 -9.84
N THR A 519 11.52 14.69 -9.93
CA THR A 519 11.82 13.69 -8.87
C THR A 519 12.25 14.29 -7.53
N TYR A 520 12.60 15.57 -7.51
CA TYR A 520 13.03 16.36 -6.34
C TYR A 520 11.98 17.43 -5.94
N HIS A 521 10.72 17.31 -6.35
CA HIS A 521 9.70 18.31 -6.05
C HIS A 521 9.37 18.37 -4.55
N GLY A 522 9.43 17.24 -3.82
CA GLY A 522 9.27 17.20 -2.36
C GLY A 522 10.35 17.97 -1.63
N THR A 523 11.60 17.88 -2.10
CA THR A 523 12.73 18.70 -1.61
C THR A 523 12.46 20.21 -1.77
N LYS A 524 11.82 20.62 -2.87
CA LYS A 524 11.47 22.03 -3.14
C LYS A 524 10.37 22.49 -2.18
N MET A 525 9.30 21.71 -1.99
CA MET A 525 8.22 22.01 -1.04
C MET A 525 8.76 22.11 0.39
N LEU A 526 9.56 21.12 0.83
CA LEU A 526 10.21 21.14 2.15
C LEU A 526 11.08 22.39 2.34
N SER A 527 11.78 22.86 1.30
CA SER A 527 12.57 24.10 1.40
C SER A 527 11.71 25.37 1.52
N VAL A 528 10.49 25.40 0.96
CA VAL A 528 9.58 26.55 1.09
C VAL A 528 8.95 26.61 2.49
N ILE A 529 8.62 25.46 3.09
CA ILE A 529 8.11 25.41 4.46
C ILE A 529 9.25 25.55 5.46
N GLY A 530 10.15 24.56 5.54
CA GLY A 530 11.14 24.43 6.61
C GLY A 530 12.55 24.91 6.27
N GLY A 531 12.79 25.50 5.10
CA GLY A 531 14.16 25.78 4.64
C GLY A 531 14.92 26.84 5.45
N PHE A 532 16.24 26.70 5.59
CA PHE A 532 17.08 27.63 6.32
C PHE A 532 18.51 27.72 5.79
N ASN A 533 18.79 28.75 4.98
CA ASN A 533 20.13 29.15 4.56
C ASN A 533 20.20 30.70 4.53
N PRO A 534 20.57 31.34 5.64
CA PRO A 534 20.50 32.79 5.81
C PRO A 534 21.19 33.59 4.71
N ARG A 535 20.49 34.63 4.24
CA ARG A 535 20.80 35.52 3.08
C ARG A 535 20.57 34.93 1.70
N GLU A 536 20.23 33.64 1.60
CA GLU A 536 19.88 33.01 0.32
C GLU A 536 18.41 32.58 0.32
N LEU A 537 17.98 31.80 1.33
CA LEU A 537 16.60 31.36 1.51
C LEU A 537 16.27 31.16 2.99
N ILE A 538 15.10 31.62 3.41
CA ILE A 538 14.45 31.21 4.67
C ILE A 538 13.03 30.76 4.31
N GLY A 539 12.59 29.63 4.84
CA GLY A 539 11.24 29.09 4.67
C GLY A 539 10.24 29.77 5.61
N VAL A 540 8.95 29.47 5.44
CA VAL A 540 7.91 30.06 6.29
C VAL A 540 8.02 29.63 7.76
N ALA A 541 8.35 28.37 8.01
CA ALA A 541 8.37 27.74 9.32
C ALA A 541 9.67 26.90 9.50
N PRO A 542 10.84 27.55 9.59
CA PRO A 542 12.16 26.90 9.51
C PRO A 542 12.54 26.01 10.71
N ASP A 543 11.76 26.04 11.78
CA ASP A 543 11.94 25.28 13.03
C ASP A 543 10.80 24.25 13.25
N ALA A 544 9.92 24.06 12.26
CA ALA A 544 8.81 23.11 12.34
C ALA A 544 9.28 21.65 12.24
N ASP A 545 8.43 20.76 12.75
CA ASP A 545 8.64 19.31 12.67
C ASP A 545 7.94 18.75 11.43
N PHE A 546 8.52 17.72 10.80
CA PHE A 546 8.09 17.24 9.49
C PHE A 546 7.86 15.74 9.43
N LEU A 547 6.85 15.35 8.64
CA LEU A 547 6.61 13.99 8.22
C LEU A 547 6.67 13.94 6.69
N LEU A 548 7.62 13.19 6.13
CA LEU A 548 7.86 13.21 4.69
C LEU A 548 7.27 11.96 4.03
N ALA A 549 6.29 12.15 3.14
CA ALA A 549 5.75 11.07 2.34
C ALA A 549 5.97 11.28 0.83
N LYS A 550 6.59 10.30 0.17
CA LYS A 550 6.73 10.27 -1.29
C LYS A 550 5.56 9.47 -1.87
N THR A 551 4.41 10.12 -2.08
CA THR A 551 3.18 9.49 -2.59
C THR A 551 2.98 9.64 -4.10
N GLU A 552 3.95 10.24 -4.80
CA GLU A 552 3.99 10.37 -6.26
C GLU A 552 5.35 9.90 -6.80
N ARG A 553 5.38 9.32 -8.01
CA ARG A 553 6.60 8.94 -8.73
C ARG A 553 6.50 9.34 -10.19
N VAL A 554 7.51 10.05 -10.68
CA VAL A 554 7.52 10.64 -12.03
C VAL A 554 7.67 9.60 -13.16
N TYR A 555 8.36 8.49 -12.88
CA TYR A 555 8.72 7.48 -13.89
C TYR A 555 8.72 6.05 -13.31
N THR A 556 8.40 5.06 -14.15
CA THR A 556 8.65 3.63 -13.85
C THR A 556 10.14 3.34 -13.70
N THR A 557 10.48 2.16 -13.18
CA THR A 557 11.85 1.61 -13.22
C THR A 557 12.42 1.58 -14.66
N SER A 558 11.57 1.35 -15.66
CA SER A 558 11.88 1.37 -17.10
C SER A 558 11.92 2.77 -17.74
N GLY A 559 11.69 3.84 -16.98
CA GLY A 559 11.80 5.24 -17.45
C GLY A 559 10.60 5.77 -18.25
N ILE A 560 9.43 5.13 -18.13
CA ILE A 560 8.17 5.57 -18.73
C ILE A 560 7.46 6.51 -17.74
N GLY A 561 6.87 7.61 -18.22
CA GLY A 561 6.12 8.55 -17.35
C GLY A 561 5.03 7.83 -16.55
N PHE A 562 4.98 8.09 -15.26
CA PHE A 562 4.09 7.44 -14.31
C PHE A 562 3.14 8.52 -13.74
N GLU A 563 1.85 8.24 -13.89
CA GLU A 563 0.70 9.01 -13.41
C GLU A 563 -0.41 7.98 -13.36
N ASN A 564 -0.75 7.53 -12.16
CA ASN A 564 -1.43 6.26 -11.99
C ASN A 564 -2.33 6.33 -10.75
N GLN A 565 -3.50 5.70 -10.85
CA GLN A 565 -4.45 5.52 -9.73
C GLN A 565 -3.88 4.67 -8.57
N ILE A 566 -2.57 4.40 -8.57
CA ILE A 566 -1.79 3.86 -7.47
C ILE A 566 -1.48 4.96 -6.44
N GLU A 567 -1.28 6.20 -6.90
CA GLU A 567 -0.80 7.35 -6.12
C GLU A 567 -1.91 8.04 -5.31
N GLU A 568 -3.15 8.07 -5.78
CA GLU A 568 -4.30 8.46 -4.93
C GLU A 568 -4.44 7.56 -3.70
N ASP A 569 -4.19 6.26 -3.89
CA ASP A 569 -4.38 5.30 -2.83
C ASP A 569 -3.20 5.33 -1.84
N PHE A 570 -1.99 5.63 -2.33
CA PHE A 570 -0.83 6.01 -1.52
C PHE A 570 -1.12 7.27 -0.70
N TRP A 571 -1.76 8.27 -1.31
CA TRP A 571 -2.12 9.54 -0.66
C TRP A 571 -3.07 9.32 0.52
N VAL A 572 -4.05 8.43 0.38
CA VAL A 572 -4.97 8.05 1.47
C VAL A 572 -4.25 7.31 2.59
N GLU A 573 -3.39 6.32 2.28
CA GLU A 573 -2.64 5.59 3.32
C GLU A 573 -1.61 6.50 4.02
N ALA A 574 -1.01 7.45 3.30
CA ALA A 574 -0.17 8.51 3.84
C ALA A 574 -0.93 9.46 4.77
N LEU A 575 -2.19 9.78 4.48
CA LEU A 575 -3.04 10.61 5.33
C LEU A 575 -3.36 9.91 6.67
N GLU A 576 -3.68 8.62 6.64
CA GLU A 576 -3.87 7.83 7.86
C GLU A 576 -2.54 7.71 8.64
N TRP A 577 -1.45 7.34 7.96
CA TRP A 577 -0.10 7.25 8.54
C TRP A 577 0.37 8.55 9.20
N ALA A 578 0.17 9.70 8.55
CA ALA A 578 0.55 11.02 9.06
C ALA A 578 -0.31 11.43 10.25
N THR A 579 -1.62 11.12 10.22
CA THR A 579 -2.55 11.39 11.32
C THR A 579 -2.14 10.59 12.57
N ASP A 580 -1.91 9.28 12.42
CA ASP A 580 -1.46 8.39 13.50
C ASP A 580 -0.05 8.75 14.03
N ALA A 581 0.81 9.28 13.16
CA ALA A 581 2.11 9.82 13.52
C ALA A 581 2.05 11.23 14.15
N GLY A 582 0.86 11.81 14.33
CA GLY A 582 0.65 13.03 15.10
C GLY A 582 0.63 14.34 14.31
N ALA A 583 0.61 14.29 12.97
CA ALA A 583 0.52 15.48 12.11
C ALA A 583 -0.59 16.45 12.56
N LYS A 584 -0.39 17.75 12.30
CA LYS A 584 -1.38 18.81 12.54
C LYS A 584 -1.78 19.51 11.25
N ILE A 585 -0.86 19.57 10.30
CA ILE A 585 -1.05 20.14 8.96
C ILE A 585 -0.53 19.12 7.94
N VAL A 586 -1.19 19.01 6.78
CA VAL A 586 -0.74 18.24 5.62
C VAL A 586 -0.60 19.20 4.44
N SER A 587 0.58 19.28 3.84
CA SER A 587 0.83 20.00 2.59
C SER A 587 0.86 19.00 1.43
N SER A 588 -0.18 19.02 0.60
CA SER A 588 -0.32 18.15 -0.58
C SER A 588 -0.12 18.96 -1.85
N SER A 589 1.06 18.83 -2.46
CA SER A 589 1.39 19.54 -3.71
C SER A 589 1.13 18.69 -4.97
N LEU A 590 0.19 17.75 -4.86
CA LEU A 590 -0.16 16.68 -5.80
C LEU A 590 -1.59 16.86 -6.34
N GLY A 591 -1.94 16.20 -7.45
CA GLY A 591 -3.23 16.43 -8.11
C GLY A 591 -3.67 15.38 -9.13
N TYR A 592 -4.76 14.67 -8.84
CA TYR A 592 -5.13 13.42 -9.53
C TYR A 592 -6.29 13.59 -10.52
N ARG A 593 -5.98 13.97 -11.76
CA ARG A 593 -7.00 14.45 -12.73
C ARG A 593 -7.41 13.43 -13.81
N ASP A 594 -6.53 12.51 -14.18
CA ASP A 594 -6.58 11.77 -15.47
C ASP A 594 -7.77 10.80 -15.62
N TRP A 595 -8.41 10.38 -14.52
CA TRP A 595 -9.47 9.38 -14.50
C TRP A 595 -10.84 9.87 -14.00
N TYR A 596 -10.98 11.17 -13.75
CA TYR A 596 -12.24 11.78 -13.32
C TYR A 596 -12.90 12.60 -14.45
N SER A 597 -14.23 12.64 -14.48
CA SER A 597 -14.98 13.63 -15.27
C SER A 597 -14.93 15.00 -14.59
N VAL A 598 -15.63 16.00 -15.12
CA VAL A 598 -15.79 17.29 -14.41
C VAL A 598 -16.84 17.14 -13.31
N GLU A 599 -17.85 16.32 -13.56
CA GLU A 599 -18.97 16.01 -12.68
C GLU A 599 -18.56 15.23 -11.43
N ASP A 600 -17.40 14.55 -11.45
CA ASP A 600 -16.82 13.83 -10.31
C ASP A 600 -15.99 14.73 -9.37
N LEU A 601 -15.86 16.04 -9.65
CA LEU A 601 -15.04 16.98 -8.86
C LEU A 601 -15.86 17.64 -7.73
N ASP A 602 -16.64 16.82 -7.01
CA ASP A 602 -17.65 17.23 -6.03
C ASP A 602 -17.19 17.15 -4.56
N GLY A 603 -15.94 16.76 -4.30
CA GLY A 603 -15.36 16.51 -2.96
C GLY A 603 -15.74 15.17 -2.32
N GLU A 604 -16.74 14.46 -2.88
CA GLU A 604 -17.33 13.24 -2.34
C GLU A 604 -17.15 12.01 -3.24
N THR A 605 -16.64 12.20 -4.46
CA THR A 605 -16.37 11.15 -5.45
C THR A 605 -14.89 10.72 -5.52
N PRO A 606 -13.88 11.61 -5.50
CA PRO A 606 -12.48 11.18 -5.54
C PRO A 606 -12.03 10.60 -4.19
N VAL A 607 -11.21 9.54 -4.21
CA VAL A 607 -10.88 8.83 -2.96
C VAL A 607 -9.97 9.67 -2.06
N SER A 608 -9.06 10.42 -2.67
CA SER A 608 -8.23 11.43 -2.01
C SER A 608 -9.08 12.53 -1.35
N SER A 609 -10.02 13.14 -2.08
CA SER A 609 -10.85 14.26 -1.58
C SER A 609 -11.71 13.89 -0.37
N ARG A 610 -12.30 12.70 -0.40
CA ARG A 610 -13.12 12.17 0.71
C ARG A 610 -12.30 11.97 1.98
N ALA A 611 -11.11 11.39 1.83
CA ALA A 611 -10.17 11.22 2.94
C ALA A 611 -9.68 12.58 3.46
N ALA A 612 -9.42 13.54 2.56
CA ALA A 612 -9.00 14.89 2.91
C ALA A 612 -10.06 15.65 3.73
N SER A 613 -11.34 15.60 3.34
CA SER A 613 -12.46 16.14 4.14
C SER A 613 -12.51 15.50 5.54
N MET A 614 -12.30 14.18 5.62
CA MET A 614 -12.30 13.43 6.87
C MET A 614 -11.15 13.78 7.83
N ALA A 615 -10.08 14.45 7.37
CA ALA A 615 -8.90 14.81 8.16
C ALA A 615 -9.18 15.87 9.24
N LEU A 616 -10.01 16.88 8.92
CA LEU A 616 -10.27 18.00 9.84
C LEU A 616 -10.91 17.53 11.15
N SER A 617 -11.88 16.61 11.04
CA SER A 617 -12.54 15.95 12.17
C SER A 617 -11.61 15.10 13.04
N ARG A 618 -10.43 14.73 12.52
CA ARG A 618 -9.35 14.02 13.24
C ARG A 618 -8.33 14.98 13.87
N GLY A 619 -8.49 16.29 13.66
CA GLY A 619 -7.57 17.33 14.14
C GLY A 619 -6.38 17.61 13.22
N VAL A 620 -6.51 17.35 11.92
CA VAL A 620 -5.47 17.59 10.91
C VAL A 620 -6.00 18.52 9.81
N LEU A 621 -5.29 19.62 9.55
CA LEU A 621 -5.63 20.58 8.49
C LEU A 621 -4.92 20.21 7.18
N VAL A 622 -5.67 19.78 6.16
CA VAL A 622 -5.12 19.56 4.81
C VAL A 622 -5.09 20.87 4.02
N VAL A 623 -3.97 21.16 3.40
CA VAL A 623 -3.76 22.22 2.40
C VAL A 623 -3.36 21.54 1.09
N SER A 624 -4.12 21.74 0.02
CA SER A 624 -3.90 21.04 -1.27
C SER A 624 -3.78 22.00 -2.45
N ALA A 625 -2.85 21.71 -3.37
CA ALA A 625 -2.67 22.48 -4.59
C ALA A 625 -3.91 22.42 -5.51
N MET A 626 -4.34 23.58 -6.04
CA MET A 626 -5.44 23.63 -7.02
C MET A 626 -5.13 22.94 -8.35
N GLY A 627 -3.85 22.79 -8.72
CA GLY A 627 -3.40 22.33 -10.03
C GLY A 627 -2.85 23.48 -10.89
N ASN A 628 -2.19 23.13 -12.01
CA ASN A 628 -1.44 24.07 -12.84
C ASN A 628 -1.99 24.22 -14.27
N GLU A 629 -3.22 23.80 -14.54
CA GLU A 629 -3.82 23.98 -15.87
C GLU A 629 -4.10 25.46 -16.16
N VAL A 630 -3.92 25.87 -17.41
CA VAL A 630 -4.12 27.26 -17.86
C VAL A 630 -4.88 27.26 -19.17
N HIS A 631 -6.17 27.54 -19.10
CA HIS A 631 -7.00 27.74 -20.29
C HIS A 631 -6.76 29.13 -20.93
N SER A 632 -7.07 29.24 -22.22
CA SER A 632 -6.74 30.42 -23.05
C SER A 632 -7.67 31.63 -22.82
N HIS A 633 -8.68 31.46 -21.99
CA HIS A 633 -9.68 32.45 -21.60
C HIS A 633 -9.85 32.32 -20.08
N PHE A 634 -10.12 33.42 -19.36
CA PHE A 634 -10.58 33.33 -17.98
C PHE A 634 -11.98 32.70 -17.96
N PRO A 635 -12.29 31.79 -17.01
CA PRO A 635 -13.60 31.17 -16.89
C PRO A 635 -14.67 32.21 -16.55
N ASP A 636 -15.91 31.92 -16.92
CA ASP A 636 -17.08 32.59 -16.38
C ASP A 636 -17.63 31.71 -15.24
N PRO A 637 -17.57 32.16 -13.96
CA PRO A 637 -18.03 31.36 -12.83
C PRO A 637 -19.52 30.98 -12.87
N SER A 638 -20.32 31.57 -13.78
CA SER A 638 -21.74 31.24 -13.96
C SER A 638 -22.03 30.06 -14.89
N VAL A 639 -21.01 29.46 -15.55
CA VAL A 639 -21.19 28.29 -16.45
C VAL A 639 -20.57 26.98 -15.93
N GLY A 640 -19.96 26.96 -14.75
CA GLY A 640 -19.42 25.73 -14.14
C GLY A 640 -18.16 25.18 -14.83
N ASP A 641 -17.40 26.04 -15.51
CA ASP A 641 -16.09 25.69 -16.06
C ASP A 641 -15.06 25.60 -14.94
N THR A 642 -14.32 24.49 -14.84
CA THR A 642 -13.41 24.20 -13.73
C THR A 642 -12.21 23.36 -14.17
N THR A 643 -11.04 23.67 -13.61
CA THR A 643 -9.75 23.06 -13.97
C THR A 643 -8.98 22.56 -12.75
N LEU A 644 -9.63 22.53 -11.59
CA LEU A 644 -9.03 22.02 -10.35
C LEU A 644 -8.74 20.52 -10.42
N VAL A 645 -7.88 20.05 -9.51
CA VAL A 645 -7.47 18.64 -9.40
C VAL A 645 -7.76 18.11 -7.99
N PRO A 646 -8.31 16.90 -7.83
CA PRO A 646 -8.42 16.24 -6.53
C PRO A 646 -7.05 16.10 -5.84
N PRO A 647 -6.94 16.33 -4.52
CA PRO A 647 -8.03 16.50 -3.55
C PRO A 647 -8.51 17.94 -3.31
N ALA A 648 -8.19 18.92 -4.19
CA ALA A 648 -8.53 20.33 -3.97
C ALA A 648 -10.05 20.62 -3.90
N ASP A 649 -10.89 19.73 -4.42
CA ASP A 649 -12.36 19.79 -4.35
C ASP A 649 -12.96 19.39 -3.00
N ALA A 650 -12.21 18.77 -2.09
CA ALA A 650 -12.68 18.37 -0.75
C ALA A 650 -13.33 19.54 0.04
N GLU A 651 -14.29 19.28 0.92
CA GLU A 651 -15.02 20.34 1.64
C GLU A 651 -14.23 20.90 2.83
N ASP A 652 -13.74 20.04 3.71
CA ASP A 652 -13.18 20.45 5.01
C ASP A 652 -11.70 20.87 4.98
N ILE A 653 -11.16 21.23 3.82
CA ILE A 653 -9.73 21.54 3.60
C ILE A 653 -9.46 23.03 3.33
N ILE A 654 -8.21 23.35 2.98
CA ILE A 654 -7.87 24.59 2.25
C ILE A 654 -7.32 24.22 0.87
N ALA A 655 -8.02 24.59 -0.20
CA ALA A 655 -7.45 24.55 -1.54
C ALA A 655 -6.62 25.81 -1.81
N ALA A 656 -5.38 25.61 -2.23
CA ALA A 656 -4.38 26.63 -2.48
C ALA A 656 -4.33 26.99 -3.97
N GLY A 657 -4.96 28.12 -4.31
CA GLY A 657 -4.75 28.78 -5.60
C GLY A 657 -3.54 29.70 -5.56
N ALA A 658 -3.23 30.33 -6.69
CA ALA A 658 -2.03 31.13 -6.80
C ALA A 658 -2.22 32.42 -7.61
N TYR A 659 -1.42 33.44 -7.31
CA TYR A 659 -1.43 34.71 -8.02
C TYR A 659 -0.04 35.16 -8.48
N VAL A 660 -0.02 36.05 -9.47
CA VAL A 660 1.16 36.81 -9.90
C VAL A 660 0.85 38.30 -9.86
N VAL A 661 1.87 39.14 -9.66
CA VAL A 661 1.75 40.61 -9.76
C VAL A 661 2.06 41.03 -11.20
N ASP A 662 1.20 41.82 -11.82
CA ASP A 662 1.51 42.42 -13.12
C ASP A 662 2.59 43.50 -12.98
N SER A 663 3.70 43.34 -13.70
CA SER A 663 4.86 44.24 -13.62
C SER A 663 4.66 45.65 -14.20
N LEU A 664 3.51 45.93 -14.84
CA LEU A 664 3.18 47.21 -15.46
C LEU A 664 2.05 47.95 -14.73
N THR A 665 1.04 47.23 -14.22
CA THR A 665 -0.11 47.82 -13.49
C THR A 665 -0.01 47.66 -11.97
N GLY A 666 0.70 46.65 -11.47
CA GLY A 666 0.73 46.28 -10.06
C GLY A 666 -0.51 45.50 -9.59
N GLU A 667 -1.39 45.10 -10.51
CA GLU A 667 -2.61 44.33 -10.23
C GLU A 667 -2.27 42.85 -9.96
N LEU A 668 -3.11 42.15 -9.20
CA LEU A 668 -2.97 40.72 -8.95
C LEU A 668 -3.77 39.92 -9.97
N ILE A 669 -3.13 38.94 -10.61
CA ILE A 669 -3.71 38.11 -11.67
C ILE A 669 -3.66 36.65 -11.20
N PRO A 670 -4.75 35.86 -11.30
CA PRO A 670 -4.75 34.46 -10.89
C PRO A 670 -3.89 33.60 -11.83
N LYS A 671 -3.35 32.50 -11.32
CA LYS A 671 -2.41 31.65 -12.05
C LYS A 671 -2.50 30.18 -11.64
N GLY A 672 -2.54 29.31 -12.63
CA GLY A 672 -2.84 27.88 -12.42
C GLY A 672 -4.35 27.63 -12.47
N SER A 673 -4.75 26.49 -11.92
CA SER A 673 -6.14 26.01 -11.97
C SER A 673 -7.11 26.84 -11.14
N TYR A 674 -8.40 26.65 -11.43
CA TYR A 674 -9.52 27.38 -10.84
C TYR A 674 -10.73 26.47 -10.59
N GLY A 675 -11.58 26.88 -9.63
CA GLY A 675 -12.88 26.28 -9.38
C GLY A 675 -14.03 26.97 -10.14
N PRO A 676 -15.29 26.71 -9.76
CA PRO A 676 -15.74 26.05 -8.52
C PRO A 676 -15.51 24.52 -8.50
N ALA A 677 -15.82 23.89 -7.37
CA ALA A 677 -16.10 22.44 -7.35
C ALA A 677 -17.40 22.13 -8.11
N ALA A 678 -17.59 20.87 -8.52
CA ALA A 678 -18.72 20.44 -9.35
C ALA A 678 -20.10 20.64 -8.70
N ASP A 679 -20.15 20.65 -7.36
CA ASP A 679 -21.35 20.94 -6.57
C ASP A 679 -21.64 22.44 -6.40
N GLY A 680 -20.71 23.31 -6.84
CA GLY A 680 -20.79 24.76 -6.74
C GLY A 680 -20.06 25.38 -5.54
N ARG A 681 -19.33 24.62 -4.72
CA ARG A 681 -18.47 25.21 -3.66
C ARG A 681 -17.35 26.06 -4.26
N VAL A 682 -17.06 27.19 -3.61
CA VAL A 682 -16.02 28.14 -4.06
C VAL A 682 -14.63 27.54 -3.83
N LYS A 683 -13.82 27.51 -4.89
CA LYS A 683 -12.43 27.02 -4.89
C LYS A 683 -11.58 27.95 -5.76
N PRO A 684 -10.36 28.37 -5.34
CA PRO A 684 -9.69 28.07 -4.07
C PRO A 684 -10.32 28.77 -2.85
N GLU A 685 -10.05 28.26 -1.64
CA GLU A 685 -10.34 29.00 -0.41
C GLU A 685 -9.29 30.08 -0.08
N LEU A 686 -8.00 29.85 -0.40
CA LEU A 686 -6.91 30.80 -0.15
C LEU A 686 -5.95 30.88 -1.35
N ILE A 687 -5.28 32.03 -1.48
CA ILE A 687 -4.29 32.27 -2.53
C ILE A 687 -2.97 32.82 -2.00
N ALA A 688 -1.86 32.36 -2.58
CA ALA A 688 -0.50 32.81 -2.25
C ALA A 688 0.32 33.04 -3.54
N PRO A 689 1.55 33.60 -3.47
CA PRO A 689 2.39 33.77 -4.65
C PRO A 689 2.59 32.47 -5.45
N TYR A 690 2.42 32.54 -6.78
CA TYR A 690 2.70 31.44 -7.70
C TYR A 690 4.19 31.17 -7.87
N TRP A 691 5.01 32.22 -7.82
CA TRP A 691 6.46 32.14 -7.95
C TRP A 691 7.12 32.13 -6.57
N ALA A 692 8.05 31.19 -6.36
CA ALA A 692 8.82 31.09 -5.12
C ALA A 692 10.27 30.67 -5.41
N TYR A 693 11.19 31.20 -4.60
CA TYR A 693 12.58 30.77 -4.50
C TYR A 693 12.65 29.50 -3.65
N ALA A 694 13.27 28.44 -4.18
CA ALA A 694 13.35 27.12 -3.55
C ALA A 694 14.66 26.39 -3.90
N ALA A 695 14.93 25.29 -3.20
CA ALA A 695 16.07 24.39 -3.41
C ALA A 695 16.18 23.83 -4.85
N VAL A 696 17.38 23.35 -5.25
CA VAL A 696 17.59 22.71 -6.56
C VAL A 696 18.41 21.42 -6.48
N ASP A 697 18.10 20.49 -7.39
CA ASP A 697 18.67 19.13 -7.54
C ASP A 697 20.20 19.07 -7.40
N THR A 698 20.97 19.66 -8.34
CA THR A 698 22.42 19.84 -8.13
C THR A 698 23.05 20.96 -8.96
N ILE A 699 24.04 21.61 -8.35
CA ILE A 699 25.23 22.27 -8.91
C ILE A 699 25.32 22.26 -10.46
N PHE A 700 25.24 23.44 -11.09
CA PHE A 700 25.71 23.62 -12.46
C PHE A 700 27.24 23.57 -12.52
N SER A 701 27.77 22.87 -13.52
CA SER A 701 29.09 23.18 -14.10
C SER A 701 28.87 23.96 -15.40
N ASP A 702 28.54 25.25 -15.27
CA ASP A 702 28.31 26.20 -16.38
C ASP A 702 29.58 26.56 -17.17
N GLY A 703 30.73 25.99 -16.78
CA GLY A 703 32.05 26.27 -17.31
C GLY A 703 32.82 27.32 -16.51
N ASP A 704 32.17 28.08 -15.62
CA ASP A 704 32.76 29.22 -14.91
C ASP A 704 32.42 29.27 -13.39
N SER A 705 32.31 28.07 -12.79
CA SER A 705 32.61 27.81 -11.37
C SER A 705 31.61 28.30 -10.31
N ALA A 706 30.29 28.30 -10.59
CA ALA A 706 29.25 28.63 -9.61
C ALA A 706 28.27 27.49 -9.31
N ASN A 707 28.29 26.97 -8.07
CA ASN A 707 27.24 26.09 -7.54
C ASN A 707 25.95 26.91 -7.32
N VAL A 708 24.91 26.68 -8.12
CA VAL A 708 23.56 27.17 -7.80
C VAL A 708 22.85 26.15 -6.93
N TYR A 709 22.38 26.60 -5.76
CA TYR A 709 21.59 25.80 -4.81
C TYR A 709 20.11 26.24 -4.74
N PHE A 710 19.75 27.35 -5.40
CA PHE A 710 18.42 27.97 -5.29
C PHE A 710 17.97 28.59 -6.62
N TRP A 711 16.68 28.46 -6.93
CA TRP A 711 16.09 29.02 -8.15
C TRP A 711 14.62 29.39 -7.95
N THR A 712 14.10 30.31 -8.77
CA THR A 712 12.68 30.68 -8.77
C THR A 712 11.87 29.72 -9.64
N PHE A 713 10.99 28.96 -9.00
CA PHE A 713 10.04 28.07 -9.66
C PHE A 713 8.62 28.64 -9.58
N GLY A 714 7.70 28.09 -10.38
CA GLY A 714 6.31 28.56 -10.42
C GLY A 714 5.31 27.41 -10.47
N GLY A 715 4.29 27.46 -9.61
CA GLY A 715 3.20 26.46 -9.52
C GLY A 715 2.34 26.65 -8.27
N THR A 716 1.09 26.19 -8.29
CA THR A 716 0.22 26.17 -7.10
C THR A 716 0.80 25.33 -5.95
N SER A 717 1.69 24.39 -6.25
CA SER A 717 2.54 23.67 -5.29
C SER A 717 3.25 24.59 -4.31
N TYR A 718 3.86 25.67 -4.82
CA TYR A 718 4.61 26.62 -4.00
C TYR A 718 3.66 27.45 -3.12
N SER A 719 2.51 27.83 -3.66
CA SER A 719 1.43 28.50 -2.92
C SER A 719 0.87 27.61 -1.79
N THR A 720 0.76 26.30 -2.03
CA THR A 720 0.34 25.28 -1.04
C THR A 720 1.32 25.22 0.13
N ALA A 721 2.62 25.09 -0.16
CA ALA A 721 3.67 25.08 0.84
C ALA A 721 3.71 26.39 1.65
N LEU A 722 3.54 27.54 1.00
CA LEU A 722 3.48 28.84 1.67
C LEU A 722 2.31 28.91 2.67
N ILE A 723 1.10 28.51 2.26
CA ILE A 723 -0.11 28.50 3.09
C ILE A 723 0.01 27.51 4.26
N ALA A 724 0.52 26.30 4.01
CA ALA A 724 0.78 25.29 5.05
C ALA A 724 1.80 25.79 6.09
N GLY A 725 2.84 26.51 5.66
CA GLY A 725 3.79 27.15 6.56
C GLY A 725 3.17 28.25 7.41
N VAL A 726 2.31 29.11 6.84
CA VAL A 726 1.60 30.14 7.60
C VAL A 726 0.68 29.51 8.65
N ALA A 727 -0.01 28.42 8.30
CA ALA A 727 -0.79 27.63 9.25
C ALA A 727 0.06 27.11 10.42
N ALA A 728 1.30 26.68 10.17
CA ALA A 728 2.21 26.23 11.23
C ALA A 728 2.63 27.36 12.18
N LEU A 729 2.91 28.57 11.65
CA LEU A 729 3.21 29.75 12.47
C LEU A 729 2.00 30.16 13.35
N VAL A 730 0.79 30.12 12.80
CA VAL A 730 -0.44 30.43 13.53
C VAL A 730 -0.72 29.37 14.61
N LEU A 731 -0.48 28.09 14.32
CA LEU A 731 -0.64 27.02 15.30
C LEU A 731 0.41 27.08 16.41
N GLN A 732 1.67 27.44 16.13
CA GLN A 732 2.67 27.67 17.17
C GLN A 732 2.27 28.83 18.11
N ALA A 733 1.66 29.89 17.57
CA ALA A 733 1.14 30.99 18.39
C ALA A 733 -0.09 30.57 19.24
N HIS A 734 -0.79 29.50 18.85
CA HIS A 734 -2.06 29.05 19.42
C HIS A 734 -2.17 27.51 19.51
N PRO A 735 -1.30 26.82 20.26
CA PRO A 735 -1.16 25.35 20.20
C PRO A 735 -2.39 24.58 20.72
N ASP A 736 -3.28 25.23 21.48
CA ASP A 736 -4.53 24.66 21.97
C ASP A 736 -5.69 24.70 20.93
N TRP A 737 -5.47 25.17 19.70
CA TRP A 737 -6.51 25.26 18.66
C TRP A 737 -6.75 23.92 17.93
N SER A 738 -8.02 23.61 17.66
CA SER A 738 -8.38 22.53 16.73
C SER A 738 -8.04 22.91 15.30
N ALA A 739 -7.88 21.90 14.41
CA ALA A 739 -7.67 22.13 12.99
C ALA A 739 -8.82 22.95 12.36
N GLU A 740 -10.07 22.69 12.76
CA GLU A 740 -11.23 23.53 12.43
C GLU A 740 -10.97 25.00 12.80
N LYS A 741 -10.51 25.25 14.04
CA LYS A 741 -10.31 26.62 14.52
C LYS A 741 -9.14 27.31 13.83
N LEU A 742 -8.08 26.57 13.48
CA LEU A 742 -6.96 27.05 12.69
C LEU A 742 -7.41 27.45 11.28
N ARG A 743 -8.11 26.55 10.57
CA ARG A 743 -8.71 26.81 9.24
C ARG A 743 -9.60 28.04 9.28
N ASP A 744 -10.59 28.05 10.16
CA ASP A 744 -11.59 29.11 10.24
C ASP A 744 -10.97 30.47 10.57
N VAL A 745 -9.84 30.53 11.30
CA VAL A 745 -9.11 31.78 11.50
C VAL A 745 -8.37 32.20 10.23
N LEU A 746 -7.61 31.30 9.59
CA LEU A 746 -6.92 31.61 8.33
C LEU A 746 -7.90 32.19 7.30
N LEU A 747 -9.05 31.53 7.10
CA LEU A 747 -10.10 31.99 6.18
C LEU A 747 -10.76 33.32 6.57
N THR A 748 -10.83 33.67 7.86
CA THR A 748 -11.54 34.88 8.33
C THR A 748 -10.63 36.06 8.68
N THR A 749 -9.30 35.87 8.75
CA THR A 749 -8.33 36.95 8.96
C THR A 749 -7.49 37.29 7.73
N ALA A 750 -7.46 36.40 6.72
CA ALA A 750 -6.82 36.66 5.44
C ALA A 750 -7.32 37.97 4.79
N GLN A 751 -6.42 38.68 4.12
CA GLN A 751 -6.69 39.96 3.47
C GLN A 751 -7.45 39.77 2.16
N PRO A 752 -8.68 40.32 2.01
CA PRO A 752 -9.39 40.32 0.73
C PRO A 752 -8.63 41.14 -0.31
N VAL A 753 -8.51 40.59 -1.52
CA VAL A 753 -7.83 41.19 -2.67
C VAL A 753 -8.70 41.07 -3.91
N ASP A 754 -8.63 42.05 -4.80
CA ASP A 754 -9.37 42.05 -6.07
C ASP A 754 -8.55 41.28 -7.12
N VAL A 755 -8.90 40.01 -7.35
CA VAL A 755 -8.20 39.08 -8.25
C VAL A 755 -9.17 38.58 -9.32
N PRO A 756 -9.18 39.16 -10.54
CA PRO A 756 -10.15 38.84 -11.58
C PRO A 756 -10.09 37.37 -12.02
N GLY A 757 -11.02 36.54 -11.53
CA GLY A 757 -11.10 35.10 -11.80
C GLY A 757 -11.21 34.25 -10.54
N TYR A 758 -10.84 34.77 -9.37
CA TYR A 758 -11.10 34.14 -8.07
C TYR A 758 -12.09 35.01 -7.26
N PRO A 759 -13.40 34.70 -7.27
CA PRO A 759 -14.37 35.47 -6.49
C PRO A 759 -14.11 35.31 -4.99
N ASP A 760 -13.85 36.44 -4.32
CA ASP A 760 -13.70 36.59 -2.86
C ASP A 760 -12.54 35.80 -2.18
N ALA A 761 -11.62 35.17 -2.93
CA ALA A 761 -10.49 34.42 -2.36
C ALA A 761 -9.37 35.36 -1.81
N PRO A 762 -9.02 35.29 -0.52
CA PRO A 762 -8.07 36.21 0.12
C PRO A 762 -6.63 35.64 0.25
N VAL A 763 -5.68 36.52 0.60
CA VAL A 763 -4.28 36.16 0.93
C VAL A 763 -4.13 36.05 2.46
N PRO A 764 -3.61 34.94 3.01
CA PRO A 764 -3.52 34.73 4.47
C PRO A 764 -2.58 35.68 5.22
#